data_AF-A0A2N6M0K5-F1
#
_entry.id   AF-A0A2N6M0K5-F1
#
_cell.length_a   1.000
_cell.length_b   1.000
_cell.length_c   1.000
_cell.angle_alpha   90.00
_cell.angle_beta   90.00
_cell.angle_gamma   90.00
#
_symmetry.space_group_name_H-M   'P 1'
#
loop_
_entity.id
_entity.type
_entity.pdbx_description
1 polymer ?
#
loop_
_entity_poly.entity_id
_entity_poly.type
_entity_poly.pdbx_seq_one_letter_code
_entity_poly.pdbx_strand_id
1 'polypeptide(L)'
;MKRIVLVAGFESFNADLYRKAADMAIASCPELDIRVFSDRDITSKRQEVEAALGNADVFFGSLLFDYDQVLWLRDRIANIPIRLVFESALELMSFTKLGAFAIGDKPKGMPKPVKFILDKFSQGREEDRLAGYISFLKIGPKLLKFVPVQKVQDLRNWLIIYGYWNAGGPENVAALFWTLAEKYLGLKVADIPPPIETPNMGLLHPDYQGYFTSPREYLEWYCKRQGELPDGEVGRLADGEKPLSQLSHLPVVGILLYRKHVITKQPYINQLIRRFEKAGLIPLPIFINGVEGHVAVRDWMTSDYETQQRQQGNIETPSLSEEAVKVDAIVSTIGFPLVGGPAGSMEAGRQVEVAKRILTAKNVPYFVAAPLLIQDIYSWTRQGIGGLQSVVLYALPELDGAIDIVPLGGLVGEKIYLVPERVQRLIGRVKSWIKLRQKPAFARKIAIILYGFPPGYGAVGTAALLNVPRSLRKFLQALKDQGYTVGDLPADGEELIRQVKEADESFGDAENSSITLFRPHVPASVNAKTLEKWLGYLRTSRIEKQWKSLTGTGIKTYGDEFHIGGVQLGNVWIGVQPPLGIQGDPMRLMFERDLTPHPQYAAFYKWVQNEFQADAVVHFGMHGTVEWLPGSPLGNTGYSWSDILLGDLPNLYIYAANNPSESILAKRRGYGVIISHNVPPYGRAGLYKELVVLRDLIAEYREDPQKNYALKEAICKKVVDTGLDADCPFEDAKRLGIPFTPENVRMFSAHAFNDYLVKLYEYLQVLESRLFSSGLHTLGEAPDEEEMAAYLEAYFGNEPRRREEREEEEERLVRELLMQTTDELMNLLRGLNGEYILPAPGGDLLRDGPGVLPTGRNIHSLDPYRMPSPAAYERGREIGQKIIAQHLQEHGKYPETVAVMLWGLDAIKTKGESLGILLELVGAEPVKEGTGRIVRYELKPLAEVGHPRIDVLGNLSGIFRDSFVNVIELLDDLFQRAAQVDEPEDQNFIRKHALALKAQGVENASARLFSNPAGDFGSMVNERVTDGNWESGDELANTWQSRNVFSYGRQDRGQARPEVLTQLLKTSDRIVQEIDSVEYGLTDIQEYYANTGSLKKAAEKVGGKKVTASFVESFSKDTTPRKLDDLLRMEYRTKLLNPKWAEAMVNQGSGGAFEVSQRMTALIGWGGTTDFTDDWVYDQAADTYALDPEMAEKLRKANPEAFRNIVGRMLEAHGRGFWQANEDKLQKLRELYELTDEELEGVTV
;
A
#
# COMPACT_ATOMS: atom_id res chain seq x y z
N MET A 1 36.49 40.25 -6.44
CA MET A 1 35.45 40.03 -5.43
C MET A 1 35.59 38.60 -4.92
N LYS A 2 35.36 38.37 -3.63
CA LYS A 2 35.39 37.05 -3.03
C LYS A 2 34.02 36.40 -3.15
N ARG A 3 33.93 35.23 -3.75
CA ARG A 3 32.66 34.62 -4.13
C ARG A 3 32.21 33.55 -3.13
N ILE A 4 30.97 33.67 -2.67
CA ILE A 4 30.27 32.66 -1.87
C ILE A 4 29.09 32.14 -2.70
N VAL A 5 29.03 30.83 -2.93
CA VAL A 5 27.89 30.18 -3.58
C VAL A 5 27.12 29.37 -2.55
N LEU A 6 25.87 29.75 -2.30
CA LEU A 6 24.93 29.03 -1.44
C LEU A 6 23.93 28.27 -2.30
N VAL A 7 23.75 26.97 -2.01
CA VAL A 7 22.73 26.13 -2.65
C VAL A 7 21.84 25.52 -1.57
N ALA A 8 20.55 25.89 -1.57
CA ALA A 8 19.55 25.40 -0.63
C ALA A 8 18.70 24.29 -1.27
N GLY A 9 18.64 23.11 -0.65
CA GLY A 9 17.84 21.98 -1.13
C GLY A 9 16.38 22.02 -0.66
N PHE A 10 15.98 21.11 0.24
CA PHE A 10 14.60 20.95 0.77
C PHE A 10 14.09 22.16 1.58
N GLU A 11 14.76 23.30 1.49
CA GLU A 11 14.37 24.59 2.02
C GLU A 11 14.40 25.70 0.96
N SER A 12 14.11 25.36 -0.31
CA SER A 12 13.97 26.36 -1.40
C SER A 12 13.02 27.51 -1.05
N PHE A 13 12.07 27.29 -0.13
CA PHE A 13 11.20 28.34 0.41
C PHE A 13 11.91 29.43 1.25
N ASN A 14 13.18 29.21 1.61
CA ASN A 14 14.03 30.18 2.28
C ASN A 14 15.02 30.86 1.31
N ALA A 15 15.02 30.54 0.01
CA ALA A 15 15.98 31.10 -0.94
C ALA A 15 15.91 32.64 -0.98
N ASP A 16 14.72 33.23 -1.01
CA ASP A 16 14.53 34.69 -0.88
C ASP A 16 15.10 35.28 0.42
N LEU A 17 14.99 34.56 1.53
CA LEU A 17 15.58 34.99 2.81
C LEU A 17 17.11 34.99 2.73
N TYR A 18 17.68 33.96 2.12
CA TYR A 18 19.13 33.89 1.92
C TYR A 18 19.63 34.96 0.95
N ARG A 19 18.86 35.32 -0.09
CA ARG A 19 19.15 36.46 -0.97
C ARG A 19 19.15 37.78 -0.19
N LYS A 20 18.16 38.01 0.68
CA LYS A 20 18.15 39.20 1.56
C LYS A 20 19.34 39.24 2.51
N ALA A 21 19.71 38.10 3.09
CA ALA A 21 20.90 37.99 3.93
C ALA A 21 22.18 38.29 3.14
N ALA A 22 22.25 37.83 1.89
CA ALA A 22 23.34 38.14 0.97
C ALA A 22 23.42 39.65 0.68
N ASP A 23 22.29 40.29 0.36
CA ASP A 23 22.22 41.74 0.11
C ASP A 23 22.67 42.54 1.35
N MET A 24 22.22 42.15 2.55
CA MET A 24 22.67 42.75 3.80
C MET A 24 24.18 42.60 3.99
N ALA A 25 24.71 41.40 3.69
CA ALA A 25 26.14 41.14 3.85
C ALA A 25 26.98 41.96 2.87
N ILE A 26 26.55 42.06 1.61
CA ILE A 26 27.20 42.82 0.53
C ILE A 26 27.14 44.32 0.80
N ALA A 27 26.01 44.85 1.31
CA ALA A 27 25.87 46.27 1.63
C ALA A 27 26.93 46.76 2.63
N SER A 28 27.27 45.92 3.61
CA SER A 28 28.32 46.22 4.61
C SER A 28 29.73 45.76 4.21
N CYS A 29 29.85 44.93 3.17
CA CYS A 29 31.12 44.44 2.64
C CYS A 29 31.04 44.27 1.10
N PRO A 30 31.20 45.37 0.32
CA PRO A 30 31.00 45.36 -1.15
C PRO A 30 31.97 44.48 -1.94
N GLU A 31 33.03 43.97 -1.31
CA GLU A 31 34.00 43.06 -1.92
C GLU A 31 33.49 41.61 -2.02
N LEU A 32 32.36 41.30 -1.38
CA LEU A 32 31.66 40.01 -1.47
C LEU A 32 30.80 39.91 -2.73
N ASP A 33 30.84 38.74 -3.38
CA ASP A 33 29.91 38.32 -4.45
C ASP A 33 29.19 37.06 -3.97
N ILE A 34 27.97 37.23 -3.45
CA ILE A 34 27.20 36.11 -2.87
C ILE A 34 26.11 35.70 -3.86
N ARG A 35 26.14 34.44 -4.29
CA ARG A 35 25.18 33.85 -5.22
C ARG A 35 24.36 32.80 -4.50
N VAL A 36 23.04 32.92 -4.56
CA VAL A 36 22.11 32.01 -3.90
C VAL A 36 21.29 31.27 -4.96
N PHE A 37 21.37 29.95 -4.90
CA PHE A 37 20.62 29.02 -5.74
C PHE A 37 19.82 28.05 -4.87
N SER A 38 18.89 27.35 -5.51
CA SER A 38 18.20 26.19 -4.97
C SER A 38 18.64 24.90 -5.69
N ASP A 39 18.31 23.75 -5.13
CA ASP A 39 18.39 22.45 -5.81
C ASP A 39 17.67 22.46 -7.18
N ARG A 40 16.54 23.15 -7.29
CA ARG A 40 15.82 23.33 -8.57
C ARG A 40 16.63 24.07 -9.63
N ASP A 41 17.50 25.00 -9.23
CA ASP A 41 18.37 25.72 -10.16
C ASP A 41 19.47 24.81 -10.73
N ILE A 42 19.87 23.75 -10.01
CA ILE A 42 20.83 22.75 -10.53
C ILE A 42 20.29 22.09 -11.80
N THR A 43 18.98 21.85 -11.85
CA THR A 43 18.34 21.25 -13.03
C THR A 43 17.94 22.33 -14.05
N SER A 44 17.25 23.39 -13.62
CA SER A 44 16.64 24.36 -14.53
C SER A 44 17.61 25.43 -15.06
N LYS A 45 18.68 25.74 -14.32
CA LYS A 45 19.70 26.74 -14.64
C LYS A 45 21.11 26.19 -14.48
N ARG A 46 21.29 24.92 -14.83
CA ARG A 46 22.52 24.15 -14.58
C ARG A 46 23.81 24.89 -14.96
N GLN A 47 23.81 25.52 -16.14
CA GLN A 47 24.97 26.27 -16.65
C GLN A 47 25.30 27.51 -15.79
N GLU A 48 24.29 28.19 -15.26
CA GLU A 48 24.48 29.34 -14.38
C GLU A 48 25.08 28.90 -13.03
N VAL A 49 24.55 27.82 -12.45
CA VAL A 49 25.06 27.24 -11.20
C VAL A 49 26.51 26.79 -11.39
N GLU A 50 26.80 26.10 -12.48
CA GLU A 50 28.16 25.64 -12.82
C GLU A 50 29.14 26.80 -12.97
N ALA A 51 28.76 27.85 -13.70
CA ALA A 51 29.59 29.05 -13.87
C ALA A 51 29.83 29.79 -12.54
N ALA A 52 28.83 29.81 -11.64
CA ALA A 52 28.99 30.38 -10.31
C ALA A 52 29.99 29.58 -9.46
N LEU A 53 29.87 28.25 -9.45
CA LEU A 53 30.74 27.33 -8.71
C LEU A 53 32.20 27.37 -9.19
N GLY A 54 32.44 27.50 -10.51
CA GLY A 54 33.78 27.48 -11.09
C GLY A 54 34.74 28.57 -10.57
N ASN A 55 34.22 29.67 -10.04
CA ASN A 55 35.02 30.78 -9.48
C ASN A 55 34.72 31.04 -7.99
N ALA A 56 34.17 30.06 -7.27
CA ALA A 56 33.79 30.23 -5.86
C ALA A 56 34.99 30.11 -4.92
N ASP A 57 35.10 31.03 -3.94
CA ASP A 57 36.00 30.89 -2.80
C ASP A 57 35.36 30.01 -1.70
N VAL A 58 34.03 30.08 -1.57
CA VAL A 58 33.23 29.32 -0.59
C VAL A 58 32.04 28.66 -1.26
N PHE A 59 31.82 27.38 -0.96
CA PHE A 59 30.57 26.68 -1.21
C PHE A 59 29.83 26.45 0.11
N PHE A 60 28.53 26.73 0.10
CA PHE A 60 27.62 26.48 1.20
C PHE A 60 26.43 25.66 0.70
N GLY A 61 26.21 24.46 1.24
CA GLY A 61 25.11 23.58 0.88
C GLY A 61 24.29 23.18 2.10
N SER A 62 22.96 23.12 1.96
CA SER A 62 22.08 22.64 3.02
C SER A 62 20.87 21.88 2.49
N LEU A 63 20.48 20.78 3.15
CA LEU A 63 19.33 19.94 2.81
C LEU A 63 19.32 19.39 1.37
N LEU A 64 20.49 19.03 0.83
CA LEU A 64 20.67 18.48 -0.52
C LEU A 64 20.68 16.95 -0.49
N PHE A 65 19.63 16.31 -1.02
CA PHE A 65 19.42 14.86 -0.91
C PHE A 65 19.16 14.14 -2.23
N ASP A 66 19.01 14.87 -3.34
CA ASP A 66 18.86 14.25 -4.65
C ASP A 66 20.21 13.69 -5.10
N TYR A 67 20.27 12.39 -5.37
CA TYR A 67 21.54 11.68 -5.58
C TYR A 67 22.31 12.19 -6.81
N ASP A 68 21.63 12.42 -7.93
CA ASP A 68 22.26 12.90 -9.17
C ASP A 68 22.78 14.32 -8.99
N GLN A 69 22.02 15.18 -8.31
CA GLN A 69 22.47 16.52 -7.95
C GLN A 69 23.64 16.49 -6.97
N VAL A 70 23.60 15.61 -5.97
CA VAL A 70 24.66 15.42 -4.97
C VAL A 70 25.96 15.01 -5.65
N LEU A 71 25.93 14.01 -6.54
CA LEU A 71 27.10 13.60 -7.31
C LEU A 71 27.61 14.73 -8.21
N TRP A 72 26.71 15.39 -8.93
CA TRP A 72 27.07 16.50 -9.81
C TRP A 72 27.74 17.65 -9.07
N LEU A 73 27.22 18.00 -7.88
CA LEU A 73 27.79 19.01 -7.00
C LEU A 73 29.14 18.55 -6.48
N ARG A 74 29.25 17.31 -6.00
CA ARG A 74 30.49 16.74 -5.44
C ARG A 74 31.69 16.95 -6.36
N ASP A 75 31.51 16.63 -7.64
CA ASP A 75 32.56 16.74 -8.66
C ASP A 75 33.00 18.20 -8.88
N ARG A 76 32.07 19.16 -8.74
CA ARG A 76 32.32 20.59 -9.00
C ARG A 76 32.83 21.35 -7.78
N ILE A 77 32.40 20.97 -6.58
CA ILE A 77 32.81 21.64 -5.34
C ILE A 77 34.15 21.13 -4.82
N ALA A 78 34.65 19.99 -5.30
CA ALA A 78 35.86 19.32 -4.79
C ALA A 78 37.07 20.26 -4.65
N ASN A 79 37.23 21.17 -5.62
CA ASN A 79 38.35 22.11 -5.70
C ASN A 79 38.08 23.44 -4.98
N ILE A 80 36.88 23.68 -4.46
CA ILE A 80 36.54 24.90 -3.73
C ILE A 80 37.27 24.87 -2.36
N PRO A 81 38.04 25.91 -1.99
CA PRO A 81 38.87 25.90 -0.78
C PRO A 81 38.09 25.72 0.51
N ILE A 82 36.93 26.39 0.61
CA ILE A 82 36.04 26.36 1.78
C ILE A 82 34.71 25.75 1.38
N ARG A 83 34.31 24.70 2.07
CA ARG A 83 33.07 23.95 1.81
C ARG A 83 32.34 23.75 3.13
N LEU A 84 31.13 24.25 3.22
CA LEU A 84 30.26 24.08 4.37
C LEU A 84 29.02 23.34 3.90
N VAL A 85 28.86 22.09 4.31
CA VAL A 85 27.70 21.28 3.94
C VAL A 85 27.00 20.85 5.21
N PHE A 86 25.77 21.32 5.39
CA PHE A 86 24.95 21.03 6.56
C PHE A 86 23.74 20.18 6.18
N GLU A 87 23.33 19.25 7.05
CA GLU A 87 22.06 18.53 6.95
C GLU A 87 21.76 17.97 5.55
N SER A 88 22.76 17.46 4.82
CA SER A 88 22.61 16.99 3.41
C SER A 88 22.99 15.51 3.30
N ALA A 89 22.98 14.95 2.09
CA ALA A 89 23.48 13.60 1.84
C ALA A 89 24.91 13.39 2.38
N LEU A 90 25.19 12.21 2.92
CA LEU A 90 26.46 11.88 3.59
C LEU A 90 27.65 12.09 2.64
N GLU A 91 27.47 11.75 1.37
CA GLU A 91 28.43 11.90 0.28
C GLU A 91 28.82 13.35 0.03
N LEU A 92 27.91 14.30 0.27
CA LEU A 92 28.18 15.73 0.16
C LEU A 92 28.73 16.29 1.47
N MET A 93 28.22 15.83 2.62
CA MET A 93 28.69 16.28 3.94
C MET A 93 30.17 15.92 4.18
N SER A 94 30.66 14.81 3.62
CA SER A 94 32.07 14.40 3.72
C SER A 94 33.03 15.44 3.13
N PHE A 95 32.56 16.28 2.20
CA PHE A 95 33.33 17.36 1.57
C PHE A 95 33.46 18.62 2.44
N THR A 96 32.80 18.70 3.59
CA THR A 96 32.92 19.83 4.52
C THR A 96 34.39 20.06 4.90
N LYS A 97 34.87 21.27 4.64
CA LYS A 97 36.23 21.74 4.93
C LYS A 97 36.25 23.23 5.23
N LEU A 98 36.79 23.59 6.39
CA LEU A 98 37.01 24.96 6.82
C LEU A 98 38.42 25.06 7.43
N GLY A 99 39.36 25.69 6.73
CA GLY A 99 40.77 25.70 7.14
C GLY A 99 41.34 24.27 7.26
N ALA A 100 41.87 23.93 8.44
CA ALA A 100 42.36 22.61 8.80
C ALA A 100 41.27 21.65 9.29
N PHE A 101 40.05 22.12 9.58
CA PHE A 101 38.92 21.27 9.95
C PHE A 101 38.28 20.65 8.69
N ALA A 102 38.09 19.33 8.68
CA ALA A 102 37.41 18.60 7.62
C ALA A 102 36.71 17.35 8.18
N ILE A 103 35.58 16.95 7.59
CA ILE A 103 34.84 15.74 7.99
C ILE A 103 35.43 14.49 7.31
N GLY A 104 35.64 14.52 5.98
CA GLY A 104 36.29 13.46 5.18
C GLY A 104 35.42 12.21 4.93
N ASP A 105 35.83 11.35 3.98
CA ASP A 105 35.06 10.16 3.52
C ASP A 105 35.02 8.99 4.52
N LYS A 106 35.91 9.00 5.50
CA LYS A 106 35.86 8.12 6.67
C LYS A 106 36.02 9.02 7.89
N PRO A 107 35.21 8.85 8.95
CA PRO A 107 35.41 9.62 10.16
C PRO A 107 36.79 9.29 10.73
N LYS A 108 37.79 10.16 10.52
CA LYS A 108 38.91 10.22 11.45
C LYS A 108 38.26 10.59 12.77
N GLY A 109 38.18 9.62 13.69
CA GLY A 109 37.41 9.75 14.93
C GLY A 109 37.61 11.12 15.57
N MET A 110 36.51 11.68 16.07
CA MET A 110 36.48 13.03 16.64
C MET A 110 37.66 13.26 17.60
N PRO A 111 38.27 14.47 17.63
CA PRO A 111 39.34 14.78 18.57
C PRO A 111 38.93 14.37 19.99
N LYS A 112 39.80 13.65 20.73
CA LYS A 112 39.49 13.08 22.05
C LYS A 112 38.70 14.00 23.01
N PRO A 113 38.95 15.33 23.08
CA PRO A 113 38.17 16.23 23.93
C PRO A 113 36.70 16.37 23.52
N VAL A 114 36.41 16.35 22.21
CA VAL A 114 35.05 16.46 21.66
C VAL A 114 34.31 15.13 21.85
N LYS A 115 35.00 14.00 21.62
CA LYS A 115 34.46 12.67 21.92
C LYS A 115 34.08 12.52 23.39
N PHE A 116 34.93 12.95 24.31
CA PHE A 116 34.67 12.91 25.76
C PHE A 116 33.44 13.75 26.18
N ILE A 117 33.20 14.90 25.54
CA ILE A 117 32.04 15.74 25.84
C ILE A 117 30.77 15.14 25.22
N LEU A 118 30.84 14.68 23.98
CA LEU A 118 29.72 13.96 23.33
C LEU A 118 29.33 12.70 24.09
N ASP A 119 30.31 11.93 24.59
CA ASP A 119 30.08 10.75 25.42
C ASP A 119 29.28 11.10 26.70
N LYS A 120 29.35 12.35 27.19
CA LYS A 120 28.52 12.83 28.32
C LYS A 120 27.13 13.32 27.91
N PHE A 121 26.95 13.84 26.70
CA PHE A 121 25.62 14.19 26.16
C PHE A 121 24.90 12.96 25.55
N SER A 122 25.63 11.89 25.26
CA SER A 122 25.12 10.60 24.79
C SER A 122 24.84 9.60 25.92
N GLN A 123 25.05 9.99 27.18
CA GLN A 123 24.74 9.18 28.38
C GLN A 123 23.23 9.10 28.70
N GLY A 124 22.36 9.54 27.78
CA GLY A 124 20.90 9.46 27.87
C GLY A 124 20.29 8.36 27.00
N ARG A 125 18.95 8.35 26.90
CA ARG A 125 18.18 7.43 26.05
C ARG A 125 18.61 7.54 24.58
N GLU A 126 18.64 6.42 23.87
CA GLU A 126 19.14 6.35 22.50
C GLU A 126 18.35 7.27 21.54
N GLU A 127 17.04 7.35 21.70
CA GLU A 127 16.16 8.24 20.93
C GLU A 127 16.42 9.74 21.15
N ASP A 128 17.02 10.10 22.29
CA ASP A 128 17.34 11.49 22.62
C ASP A 128 18.74 11.87 22.10
N ARG A 129 19.52 10.94 21.53
CA ARG A 129 20.91 11.20 21.09
C ARG A 129 21.01 12.26 20.00
N LEU A 130 20.14 12.22 19.01
CA LEU A 130 20.16 13.18 17.91
C LEU A 130 19.80 14.59 18.40
N ALA A 131 18.78 14.69 19.26
CA ALA A 131 18.40 15.93 19.94
C ALA A 131 19.53 16.45 20.85
N GLY A 132 20.19 15.56 21.60
CA GLY A 132 21.35 15.85 22.43
C GLY A 132 22.56 16.32 21.62
N TYR A 133 22.80 15.73 20.45
CA TYR A 133 23.83 16.16 19.50
C TYR A 133 23.58 17.57 18.96
N ILE A 134 22.34 17.87 18.54
CA ILE A 134 21.96 19.23 18.09
C ILE A 134 22.13 20.24 19.23
N SER A 135 21.74 19.88 20.45
CA SER A 135 21.97 20.69 21.66
C SER A 135 23.47 20.95 21.89
N PHE A 136 24.31 19.93 21.73
CA PHE A 136 25.77 20.06 21.82
C PHE A 136 26.33 21.04 20.78
N LEU A 137 25.89 20.97 19.51
CA LEU A 137 26.39 21.89 18.47
C LEU A 137 26.20 23.38 18.84
N LYS A 138 25.19 23.70 19.66
CA LYS A 138 24.94 25.06 20.18
C LYS A 138 25.85 25.44 21.36
N ILE A 139 26.14 24.51 22.27
CA ILE A 139 26.95 24.75 23.48
C ILE A 139 28.45 24.62 23.19
N GLY A 140 28.82 23.88 22.14
CA GLY A 140 30.19 23.59 21.71
C GLY A 140 31.12 24.82 21.65
N PRO A 141 30.73 25.96 21.03
CA PRO A 141 31.53 27.18 21.02
C PRO A 141 31.90 27.69 22.42
N LYS A 142 30.99 27.58 23.39
CA LYS A 142 31.20 28.01 24.79
C LYS A 142 32.11 27.04 25.54
N LEU A 143 32.00 25.74 25.26
CA LEU A 143 32.82 24.68 25.87
C LEU A 143 34.26 24.65 25.34
N LEU A 144 34.47 24.98 24.06
CA LEU A 144 35.80 25.03 23.45
C LEU A 144 36.65 26.24 23.89
N LYS A 145 36.08 27.21 24.63
CA LYS A 145 36.81 28.34 25.20
C LYS A 145 37.94 27.90 26.16
N PHE A 146 37.84 26.69 26.70
CA PHE A 146 38.79 26.11 27.65
C PHE A 146 39.90 25.25 27.00
N VAL A 147 39.90 25.11 25.67
CA VAL A 147 40.90 24.33 24.91
C VAL A 147 41.89 25.28 24.23
N PRO A 148 43.22 24.98 24.18
CA PRO A 148 44.21 25.86 23.55
C PRO A 148 43.84 26.23 22.10
N VAL A 149 43.72 27.54 21.86
CA VAL A 149 43.15 28.18 20.66
C VAL A 149 43.75 27.64 19.35
N GLN A 150 45.07 27.47 19.30
CA GLN A 150 45.79 27.07 18.08
C GLN A 150 45.43 25.66 17.57
N LYS A 151 44.93 24.75 18.41
CA LYS A 151 44.64 23.35 18.01
C LYS A 151 43.21 23.12 17.54
N VAL A 152 42.28 24.02 17.82
CA VAL A 152 40.84 23.85 17.57
C VAL A 152 40.15 25.08 16.97
N GLN A 153 40.91 26.09 16.53
CA GLN A 153 40.37 27.37 16.03
C GLN A 153 39.36 27.17 14.89
N ASP A 154 39.67 26.32 13.92
CA ASP A 154 38.81 26.12 12.76
C ASP A 154 37.54 25.34 13.11
N LEU A 155 37.62 24.35 14.01
CA LEU A 155 36.45 23.68 14.58
C LEU A 155 35.55 24.65 15.36
N ARG A 156 36.16 25.55 16.15
CA ARG A 156 35.42 26.58 16.89
C ARG A 156 34.72 27.53 15.93
N ASN A 157 35.40 28.00 14.88
CA ASN A 157 34.82 28.85 13.85
C ASN A 157 33.68 28.13 13.10
N TRP A 158 33.86 26.84 12.78
CA TRP A 158 32.80 26.02 12.18
C TRP A 158 31.56 25.93 13.07
N LEU A 159 31.72 25.71 14.38
CA LEU A 159 30.59 25.70 15.33
C LEU A 159 29.93 27.07 15.49
N ILE A 160 30.68 28.18 15.39
CA ILE A 160 30.10 29.54 15.40
C ILE A 160 29.26 29.76 14.14
N ILE A 161 29.80 29.42 12.97
CA ILE A 161 29.10 29.47 11.68
C ILE A 161 27.83 28.61 11.72
N TYR A 162 27.94 27.37 12.21
CA TYR A 162 26.79 26.50 12.42
C TYR A 162 25.78 27.12 13.41
N GLY A 163 26.26 27.78 14.47
CA GLY A 163 25.43 28.49 15.44
C GLY A 163 24.56 29.57 14.79
N TYR A 164 25.12 30.38 13.88
CA TYR A 164 24.34 31.33 13.09
C TYR A 164 23.36 30.64 12.13
N TRP A 165 23.79 29.58 11.43
CA TRP A 165 22.93 28.82 10.52
C TRP A 165 21.71 28.23 11.25
N ASN A 166 21.95 27.55 12.37
CA ASN A 166 20.91 26.93 13.19
C ASN A 166 20.01 27.96 13.90
N ALA A 167 20.54 29.14 14.23
CA ALA A 167 19.73 30.25 14.75
C ALA A 167 18.76 30.79 13.69
N GLY A 168 19.11 30.70 12.40
CA GLY A 168 18.24 31.04 11.27
C GLY A 168 17.89 32.52 11.19
N GLY A 169 17.14 32.91 10.16
CA GLY A 169 16.78 34.32 9.92
C GLY A 169 17.85 35.11 9.14
N PRO A 170 17.46 36.19 8.44
CA PRO A 170 18.35 36.89 7.52
C PRO A 170 19.53 37.57 8.22
N GLU A 171 19.34 38.07 9.44
CA GLU A 171 20.39 38.73 10.24
C GLU A 171 21.50 37.75 10.64
N ASN A 172 21.13 36.54 11.11
CA ASN A 172 22.10 35.52 11.48
C ASN A 172 22.84 34.98 10.26
N VAL A 173 22.15 34.77 9.13
CA VAL A 173 22.79 34.32 7.89
C VAL A 173 23.74 35.41 7.33
N ALA A 174 23.40 36.70 7.46
CA ALA A 174 24.32 37.78 7.12
C ALA A 174 25.57 37.77 8.02
N ALA A 175 25.39 37.56 9.33
CA ALA A 175 26.49 37.43 10.29
C ALA A 175 27.38 36.21 10.02
N LEU A 176 26.81 35.12 9.50
CA LEU A 176 27.55 33.97 9.00
C LEU A 176 28.46 34.36 7.83
N PHE A 177 27.94 35.08 6.83
CA PHE A 177 28.73 35.55 5.69
C PHE A 177 29.84 36.52 6.11
N TRP A 178 29.56 37.43 7.03
CA TRP A 178 30.54 38.32 7.64
C TRP A 178 31.64 37.56 8.39
N THR A 179 31.28 36.50 9.10
CA THR A 179 32.24 35.64 9.80
C THR A 179 33.19 34.96 8.81
N LEU A 180 32.67 34.46 7.69
CA LEU A 180 33.50 33.89 6.62
C LEU A 180 34.40 34.94 5.96
N ALA A 181 33.84 36.12 5.68
CA ALA A 181 34.54 37.24 5.07
C ALA A 181 35.77 37.68 5.90
N GLU A 182 35.57 37.89 7.20
CA GLU A 182 36.62 38.33 8.12
C GLU A 182 37.66 37.24 8.39
N LYS A 183 37.22 36.02 8.75
CA LYS A 183 38.12 34.97 9.25
C LYS A 183 38.86 34.19 8.17
N TYR A 184 38.29 34.04 6.97
CA TYR A 184 38.85 33.16 5.94
C TYR A 184 39.06 33.82 4.57
N LEU A 185 38.35 34.90 4.26
CA LEU A 185 38.48 35.59 2.97
C LEU A 185 39.38 36.83 3.04
N GLY A 186 39.83 37.22 4.24
CA GLY A 186 40.76 38.34 4.46
C GLY A 186 40.12 39.72 4.25
N LEU A 187 38.79 39.80 4.32
CA LEU A 187 38.04 41.03 4.10
C LEU A 187 37.85 41.78 5.41
N LYS A 188 37.80 43.12 5.33
CA LYS A 188 37.42 43.95 6.48
C LYS A 188 35.91 43.98 6.60
N VAL A 189 35.42 43.61 7.78
CA VAL A 189 34.00 43.66 8.12
C VAL A 189 33.83 44.50 9.39
N ALA A 190 32.68 45.17 9.51
CA ALA A 190 32.29 45.85 10.75
C ALA A 190 32.04 44.83 11.89
N ASP A 191 31.62 45.31 13.06
CA ASP A 191 31.35 44.45 14.21
C ASP A 191 30.29 43.37 13.88
N ILE A 192 30.63 42.10 14.10
CA ILE A 192 29.77 40.96 13.76
C ILE A 192 28.86 40.69 14.97
N PRO A 193 27.53 40.88 14.86
CA PRO A 193 26.62 40.72 15.98
C PRO A 193 26.58 39.27 16.48
N PRO A 194 26.37 39.03 17.79
CA PRO A 194 26.19 37.66 18.30
C PRO A 194 24.92 37.02 17.72
N PRO A 195 24.83 35.67 17.67
CA PRO A 195 23.64 34.99 17.17
C PRO A 195 22.38 35.41 17.92
N ILE A 196 21.34 35.77 17.16
CA ILE A 196 20.00 36.04 17.70
C ILE A 196 19.36 34.67 18.01
N GLU A 197 19.27 34.34 19.30
CA GLU A 197 18.79 33.02 19.73
C GLU A 197 17.26 32.92 19.71
N THR A 198 16.75 31.82 19.15
CA THR A 198 15.36 31.35 19.31
C THR A 198 15.39 30.04 20.08
N PRO A 199 14.44 29.76 21.02
CA PRO A 199 14.37 28.48 21.72
C PRO A 199 14.41 27.30 20.73
N ASN A 200 14.98 26.16 21.14
CA ASN A 200 15.01 24.95 20.28
C ASN A 200 13.63 24.31 20.16
N MET A 201 12.85 24.42 21.23
CA MET A 201 11.48 24.00 21.35
C MET A 201 10.72 25.07 22.12
N GLY A 202 9.50 25.38 21.72
CA GLY A 202 8.68 26.41 22.34
C GLY A 202 7.33 26.53 21.67
N LEU A 203 6.53 27.50 22.10
CA LEU A 203 5.22 27.79 21.51
C LEU A 203 5.14 29.25 21.05
N LEU A 204 4.26 29.51 20.09
CA LEU A 204 4.02 30.86 19.60
C LEU A 204 2.53 31.12 19.38
N HIS A 205 2.13 32.38 19.43
CA HIS A 205 0.82 32.80 18.97
C HIS A 205 0.94 34.07 18.11
N PRO A 206 0.12 34.26 17.06
CA PRO A 206 0.12 35.49 16.28
C PRO A 206 -0.08 36.78 17.09
N ASP A 207 -0.68 36.66 18.27
CA ASP A 207 -0.98 37.79 19.16
C ASP A 207 -0.06 37.92 20.37
N TYR A 208 0.97 37.09 20.45
CA TYR A 208 1.98 37.15 21.51
C TYR A 208 3.31 37.57 20.92
N GLN A 209 3.96 38.57 21.54
CA GLN A 209 5.29 39.00 21.14
C GLN A 209 6.33 38.12 21.84
N GLY A 210 6.95 37.21 21.08
CA GLY A 210 7.98 36.30 21.58
C GLY A 210 7.55 34.83 21.53
N TYR A 211 8.13 34.01 22.41
CA TYR A 211 7.89 32.57 22.48
C TYR A 211 7.62 32.15 23.91
N PHE A 212 6.71 31.20 24.10
CA PHE A 212 6.52 30.51 25.37
C PHE A 212 7.48 29.34 25.47
N THR A 213 7.91 29.03 26.69
CA THR A 213 8.81 27.90 26.97
C THR A 213 8.14 26.76 27.70
N SER A 214 6.86 26.93 28.09
CA SER A 214 6.01 25.92 28.72
C SER A 214 4.64 25.85 28.02
N PRO A 215 4.11 24.64 27.73
CA PRO A 215 2.74 24.46 27.27
C PRO A 215 1.70 25.00 28.25
N ARG A 216 1.93 24.83 29.57
CA ARG A 216 1.03 25.35 30.62
C ARG A 216 0.97 26.87 30.58
N GLU A 217 2.11 27.54 30.51
CA GLU A 217 2.20 29.00 30.40
C GLU A 217 1.43 29.52 29.17
N TYR A 218 1.58 28.85 28.02
CA TYR A 218 0.83 29.18 26.81
C TYR A 218 -0.68 29.03 27.01
N LEU A 219 -1.16 27.93 27.59
CA LEU A 219 -2.59 27.71 27.80
C LEU A 219 -3.19 28.68 28.81
N GLU A 220 -2.48 28.99 29.90
CA GLU A 220 -2.91 30.00 30.88
C GLU A 220 -3.06 31.38 30.23
N TRP A 221 -2.08 31.78 29.42
CA TRP A 221 -2.14 33.00 28.63
C TRP A 221 -3.30 32.99 27.63
N TYR A 222 -3.48 31.88 26.89
CA TYR A 222 -4.52 31.74 25.87
C TYR A 222 -5.92 31.87 26.48
N CYS A 223 -6.17 31.17 27.59
CA CYS A 223 -7.43 31.24 28.33
C CYS A 223 -7.70 32.65 28.87
N LYS A 224 -6.69 33.32 29.43
CA LYS A 224 -6.82 34.70 29.92
C LYS A 224 -7.15 35.67 28.80
N ARG A 225 -6.44 35.59 27.68
CA ARG A 225 -6.65 36.44 26.49
C ARG A 225 -8.08 36.33 25.96
N GLN A 226 -8.56 35.10 25.78
CA GLN A 226 -9.93 34.88 25.31
C GLN A 226 -10.97 35.43 26.30
N GLY A 227 -10.59 35.49 27.59
CA GLY A 227 -11.41 36.11 28.62
C GLY A 227 -11.49 37.64 28.58
N GLU A 228 -10.55 38.31 27.91
CA GLU A 228 -10.42 39.77 27.88
C GLU A 228 -10.93 40.40 26.57
N LEU A 229 -11.32 39.59 25.58
CA LEU A 229 -11.87 40.08 24.31
C LEU A 229 -13.32 40.60 24.51
N PRO A 230 -13.66 41.79 23.99
CA PRO A 230 -15.04 42.28 24.01
C PRO A 230 -15.98 41.30 23.30
N ASP A 231 -17.24 41.17 23.77
CA ASP A 231 -18.28 40.27 23.22
C ASP A 231 -18.50 40.40 21.69
N GLY A 232 -17.98 41.46 21.05
CA GLY A 232 -18.02 41.68 19.60
C GLY A 232 -16.80 41.22 18.78
N GLU A 233 -15.65 40.93 19.41
CA GLU A 233 -14.40 40.51 18.73
C GLU A 233 -14.02 39.05 18.97
N VAL A 234 -14.67 38.37 19.92
CA VAL A 234 -14.69 36.91 19.96
C VAL A 234 -15.24 36.45 18.62
N GLY A 235 -14.44 35.75 17.81
CA GLY A 235 -14.93 35.18 16.56
C GLY A 235 -16.18 34.39 16.88
N ARG A 236 -17.35 34.90 16.47
CA ARG A 236 -18.65 34.27 16.78
C ARG A 236 -18.51 32.79 16.44
N LEU A 237 -18.56 31.95 17.47
CA LEU A 237 -18.74 30.52 17.31
C LEU A 237 -19.93 30.34 16.36
N ALA A 238 -19.84 29.41 15.41
CA ALA A 238 -20.87 29.23 14.39
C ALA A 238 -22.27 28.96 14.99
N ASP A 239 -22.33 28.58 16.26
CA ASP A 239 -23.54 28.49 17.07
C ASP A 239 -23.54 29.63 18.09
N GLY A 240 -24.41 30.62 17.89
CA GLY A 240 -24.51 31.81 18.73
C GLY A 240 -24.74 31.50 20.21
N GLU A 241 -24.30 32.46 21.05
CA GLU A 241 -24.65 32.63 22.47
C GLU A 241 -24.02 31.67 23.50
N LYS A 242 -22.69 31.66 23.70
CA LYS A 242 -22.13 31.07 24.94
C LYS A 242 -20.96 31.88 25.58
N PRO A 243 -20.99 32.14 26.91
CA PRO A 243 -20.00 32.97 27.62
C PRO A 243 -18.68 32.25 28.00
N LEU A 244 -17.69 33.04 28.42
CA LEU A 244 -16.31 32.72 28.84
C LEU A 244 -16.07 31.45 29.67
N SER A 245 -17.04 30.99 30.44
CA SER A 245 -16.93 29.81 31.33
C SER A 245 -16.83 28.47 30.59
N GLN A 246 -16.88 28.48 29.24
CA GLN A 246 -16.82 27.27 28.40
C GLN A 246 -15.49 27.02 27.69
N LEU A 247 -14.50 27.92 27.82
CA LEU A 247 -13.16 27.71 27.23
C LEU A 247 -12.47 26.45 27.77
N SER A 248 -12.73 26.09 29.04
CA SER A 248 -12.23 24.86 29.67
C SER A 248 -12.79 23.57 29.07
N HIS A 249 -13.82 23.65 28.22
CA HIS A 249 -14.45 22.49 27.58
C HIS A 249 -14.10 22.35 26.09
N LEU A 250 -13.35 23.31 25.51
CA LEU A 250 -12.94 23.20 24.11
C LEU A 250 -11.77 22.21 23.97
N PRO A 251 -11.75 21.39 22.91
CA PRO A 251 -10.66 20.43 22.70
C PRO A 251 -9.32 21.13 22.43
N VAL A 252 -8.26 20.62 23.05
CA VAL A 252 -6.88 21.09 22.84
C VAL A 252 -6.19 20.19 21.82
N VAL A 253 -5.66 20.80 20.75
CA VAL A 253 -4.97 20.05 19.68
C VAL A 253 -3.49 20.42 19.66
N GLY A 254 -2.63 19.44 19.94
CA GLY A 254 -1.19 19.59 19.79
C GLY A 254 -0.82 19.75 18.33
N ILE A 255 -0.20 20.87 17.93
CA ILE A 255 0.22 21.12 16.55
C ILE A 255 1.75 21.19 16.53
N LEU A 256 2.41 20.20 15.95
CA LEU A 256 3.86 20.21 15.80
C LEU A 256 4.25 21.02 14.56
N LEU A 257 5.07 22.05 14.76
CA LEU A 257 5.54 22.99 13.75
C LEU A 257 7.05 22.85 13.54
N TYR A 258 7.50 23.07 12.31
CA TYR A 258 8.93 23.12 12.02
C TYR A 258 9.52 24.48 12.42
N ARG A 259 10.53 24.50 13.30
CA ARG A 259 11.10 25.74 13.86
C ARG A 259 11.70 26.64 12.79
N LYS A 260 12.32 26.10 11.73
CA LYS A 260 12.79 26.94 10.61
C LYS A 260 11.64 27.77 10.05
N HIS A 261 10.44 27.21 9.87
CA HIS A 261 9.28 27.96 9.37
C HIS A 261 8.82 29.06 10.35
N VAL A 262 8.94 28.82 11.66
CA VAL A 262 8.62 29.81 12.69
C VAL A 262 9.60 30.98 12.65
N ILE A 263 10.91 30.70 12.59
CA ILE A 263 11.96 31.73 12.60
C ILE A 263 11.91 32.58 11.35
N THR A 264 11.63 31.96 10.20
CA THR A 264 11.47 32.68 8.94
C THR A 264 10.07 33.29 8.77
N LYS A 265 9.23 33.24 9.82
CA LYS A 265 7.89 33.85 9.88
C LYS A 265 7.00 33.44 8.70
N GLN A 266 6.98 32.14 8.38
CA GLN A 266 6.19 31.63 7.26
C GLN A 266 4.70 31.97 7.47
N PRO A 267 4.04 32.65 6.49
CA PRO A 267 2.69 33.19 6.69
C PRO A 267 1.62 32.16 7.02
N TYR A 268 1.84 30.90 6.61
CA TYR A 268 0.86 29.83 6.77
C TYR A 268 0.62 29.46 8.25
N ILE A 269 1.61 29.65 9.13
CA ILE A 269 1.51 29.27 10.54
C ILE A 269 0.38 30.05 11.22
N ASN A 270 0.34 31.36 10.98
CA ASN A 270 -0.72 32.22 11.51
C ASN A 270 -2.09 31.79 10.95
N GLN A 271 -2.16 31.50 9.66
CA GLN A 271 -3.42 31.06 9.02
C GLN A 271 -3.92 29.73 9.62
N LEU A 272 -3.01 28.80 9.89
CA LEU A 272 -3.34 27.51 10.48
C LEU A 272 -3.89 27.69 11.91
N ILE A 273 -3.17 28.42 12.77
CA ILE A 273 -3.59 28.71 14.15
C ILE A 273 -4.98 29.36 14.15
N ARG A 274 -5.18 30.44 13.38
CA ARG A 274 -6.48 31.14 13.32
C ARG A 274 -7.63 30.27 12.84
N ARG A 275 -7.39 29.34 11.91
CA ARG A 275 -8.44 28.44 11.41
C ARG A 275 -8.86 27.43 12.46
N PHE A 276 -7.91 26.92 13.27
CA PHE A 276 -8.23 26.06 14.41
C PHE A 276 -9.04 26.83 15.47
N GLU A 277 -8.61 28.05 15.84
CA GLU A 277 -9.36 28.91 16.77
C GLU A 277 -10.81 29.15 16.29
N LYS A 278 -10.96 29.56 15.01
CA LYS A 278 -12.28 29.80 14.40
C LYS A 278 -13.16 28.55 14.36
N ALA A 279 -12.57 27.37 14.36
CA ALA A 279 -13.30 26.11 14.36
C ALA A 279 -13.72 25.63 15.76
N GLY A 280 -13.41 26.39 16.81
CA GLY A 280 -13.67 26.02 18.20
C GLY A 280 -12.69 25.01 18.77
N LEU A 281 -11.45 24.99 18.27
CA LEU A 281 -10.35 24.18 18.80
C LEU A 281 -9.33 25.11 19.46
N ILE A 282 -8.71 24.68 20.56
CA ILE A 282 -7.57 25.38 21.15
C ILE A 282 -6.29 24.83 20.52
N PRO A 283 -5.63 25.58 19.61
CA PRO A 283 -4.36 25.14 19.06
C PRO A 283 -3.27 25.24 20.13
N LEU A 284 -2.47 24.17 20.27
CA LEU A 284 -1.24 24.14 21.06
C LEU A 284 -0.04 24.03 20.09
N PRO A 285 0.41 25.16 19.50
CA PRO A 285 1.42 25.20 18.43
C PRO A 285 2.84 25.09 19.00
N ILE A 286 3.37 23.87 19.05
CA ILE A 286 4.72 23.58 19.53
C ILE A 286 5.67 23.51 18.33
N PHE A 287 6.67 24.37 18.29
CA PHE A 287 7.72 24.29 17.27
C PHE A 287 8.94 23.53 17.77
N ILE A 288 9.59 22.78 16.88
CA ILE A 288 10.79 21.96 17.16
C ILE A 288 11.83 22.08 16.04
N ASN A 289 13.12 21.78 16.29
CA ASN A 289 14.14 21.79 15.23
C ASN A 289 13.92 20.71 14.16
N GLY A 290 13.09 19.70 14.44
CA GLY A 290 12.63 18.71 13.49
C GLY A 290 12.83 17.27 13.93
N VAL A 291 13.56 17.04 15.02
CA VAL A 291 13.91 15.69 15.50
C VAL A 291 13.39 15.45 16.91
N GLU A 292 12.89 16.48 17.58
CA GLU A 292 12.37 16.47 18.96
C GLU A 292 10.85 16.24 19.04
N GLY A 293 10.22 15.73 17.98
CA GLY A 293 8.77 15.51 17.94
C GLY A 293 8.32 14.55 19.03
N HIS A 294 9.07 13.47 19.19
CA HIS A 294 8.90 12.51 20.27
C HIS A 294 9.08 13.14 21.65
N VAL A 295 10.01 14.08 21.82
CA VAL A 295 10.22 14.79 23.09
C VAL A 295 9.02 15.67 23.41
N ALA A 296 8.54 16.46 22.45
CA ALA A 296 7.36 17.31 22.63
C ALA A 296 6.12 16.50 23.00
N VAL A 297 5.84 15.41 22.26
CA VAL A 297 4.68 14.56 22.55
C VAL A 297 4.85 13.82 23.88
N ARG A 298 6.00 13.22 24.13
CA ARG A 298 6.28 12.44 25.35
C ARG A 298 6.25 13.29 26.62
N ASP A 299 6.89 14.46 26.59
CA ASP A 299 7.21 15.22 27.80
C ASP A 299 6.32 16.44 28.02
N TRP A 300 5.78 17.06 26.96
CA TRP A 300 5.00 18.32 27.05
C TRP A 300 3.49 18.14 26.88
N MET A 301 3.06 16.97 26.42
CA MET A 301 1.65 16.62 26.26
C MET A 301 1.29 15.43 27.16
N THR A 302 0.07 15.40 27.68
CA THR A 302 -0.52 14.24 28.35
C THR A 302 -1.95 14.02 27.82
N SER A 303 -2.58 12.94 28.23
CA SER A 303 -4.01 12.68 28.01
C SER A 303 -4.68 12.20 29.29
N ASP A 304 -6.01 12.12 29.29
CA ASP A 304 -6.75 11.52 30.40
C ASP A 304 -6.31 10.07 30.62
N TYR A 305 -6.08 9.33 29.52
CA TYR A 305 -5.63 7.94 29.57
C TYR A 305 -4.26 7.80 30.23
N GLU A 306 -3.26 8.58 29.78
CA GLU A 306 -1.92 8.53 30.36
C GLU A 306 -1.93 8.90 31.85
N THR A 307 -2.70 9.95 32.20
CA THR A 307 -2.83 10.41 33.57
C THR A 307 -3.44 9.32 34.46
N GLN A 308 -4.47 8.62 33.97
CA GLN A 308 -5.10 7.49 34.67
C GLN A 308 -4.13 6.29 34.81
N GLN A 309 -3.42 5.91 33.75
CA GLN A 309 -2.45 4.81 33.78
C GLN A 309 -1.32 5.10 34.79
N ARG A 310 -0.79 6.32 34.81
CA ARG A 310 0.22 6.73 35.79
C ARG A 310 -0.28 6.67 37.23
N GLN A 311 -1.53 7.08 37.48
CA GLN A 311 -2.15 6.96 38.80
C GLN A 311 -2.28 5.49 39.26
N GLN A 312 -2.39 4.56 38.32
CA GLN A 312 -2.41 3.12 38.57
C GLN A 312 -1.00 2.50 38.69
N GLY A 313 0.07 3.29 38.52
CA GLY A 313 1.46 2.82 38.54
C GLY A 313 2.00 2.34 37.19
N ASN A 314 1.19 2.39 36.13
CA ASN A 314 1.59 2.02 34.78
C ASN A 314 2.26 3.20 34.09
N ILE A 315 3.60 3.23 34.10
CA ILE A 315 4.40 4.34 33.58
C ILE A 315 5.18 3.90 32.34
N GLU A 316 4.55 4.03 31.17
CA GLU A 316 5.16 3.72 29.86
C GLU A 316 6.23 4.75 29.44
N THR A 317 6.08 6.01 29.85
CA THR A 317 7.02 7.09 29.51
C THR A 317 7.50 7.81 30.78
N PRO A 318 8.74 7.62 31.26
CA PRO A 318 9.12 8.12 32.58
C PRO A 318 9.34 9.64 32.68
N SER A 319 9.41 10.37 31.57
CA SER A 319 9.90 11.77 31.53
C SER A 319 8.83 12.85 31.35
N LEU A 320 7.56 12.55 31.63
CA LEU A 320 6.49 13.56 31.53
C LEU A 320 6.78 14.75 32.44
N SER A 321 6.78 15.95 31.84
CA SER A 321 7.06 17.20 32.56
C SER A 321 5.92 17.55 33.51
N GLU A 322 6.25 18.18 34.63
CA GLU A 322 5.25 18.82 35.49
C GLU A 322 4.47 19.92 34.75
N GLU A 323 5.04 20.50 33.69
CA GLU A 323 4.44 21.54 32.84
C GLU A 323 3.61 20.99 31.67
N ALA A 324 3.47 19.66 31.58
CA ALA A 324 2.71 19.03 30.52
C ALA A 324 1.21 19.38 30.60
N VAL A 325 0.57 19.44 29.43
CA VAL A 325 -0.86 19.78 29.31
C VAL A 325 -1.63 18.69 28.59
N LYS A 326 -2.91 18.55 28.93
CA LYS A 326 -3.82 17.61 28.27
C LYS A 326 -4.03 18.01 26.79
N VAL A 327 -4.00 17.02 25.91
CA VAL A 327 -4.41 17.15 24.50
C VAL A 327 -5.46 16.09 24.13
N ASP A 328 -6.34 16.43 23.19
CA ASP A 328 -7.38 15.54 22.66
C ASP A 328 -6.99 14.90 21.32
N ALA A 329 -6.06 15.53 20.59
CA ALA A 329 -5.47 15.03 19.35
C ALA A 329 -4.10 15.65 19.11
N ILE A 330 -3.29 15.00 18.29
CA ILE A 330 -1.96 15.47 17.88
C ILE A 330 -1.93 15.58 16.36
N VAL A 331 -1.49 16.73 15.83
CA VAL A 331 -1.32 16.98 14.40
C VAL A 331 0.14 17.34 14.13
N SER A 332 0.85 16.47 13.42
CA SER A 332 2.20 16.77 12.94
C SER A 332 2.15 17.48 11.59
N THR A 333 2.65 18.72 11.53
CA THR A 333 2.77 19.49 10.27
C THR A 333 4.18 19.48 9.66
N ILE A 334 5.06 18.69 10.26
CA ILE A 334 6.47 18.56 9.87
C ILE A 334 6.60 17.63 8.66
N GLY A 335 5.72 16.61 8.58
CA GLY A 335 5.72 15.63 7.52
C GLY A 335 6.89 14.65 7.63
N PHE A 336 7.20 14.13 8.82
CA PHE A 336 8.20 13.09 9.05
C PHE A 336 7.72 12.21 10.21
N PRO A 337 8.34 11.03 10.44
CA PRO A 337 8.11 10.25 11.65
C PRO A 337 8.29 11.06 12.92
N LEU A 338 7.58 10.66 13.98
CA LEU A 338 7.61 11.29 15.29
C LEU A 338 9.03 11.27 15.90
N VAL A 339 9.77 10.20 15.67
CA VAL A 339 11.15 10.00 16.15
C VAL A 339 12.12 10.11 14.95
N GLY A 340 13.21 10.86 15.11
CA GLY A 340 14.33 10.89 14.16
C GLY A 340 14.30 12.01 13.12
N GLY A 341 13.13 12.55 12.76
CA GLY A 341 13.03 13.68 11.82
C GLY A 341 13.66 13.42 10.45
N PRO A 342 13.96 14.47 9.65
CA PRO A 342 14.50 14.31 8.29
C PRO A 342 15.85 13.58 8.21
N ALA A 343 16.71 13.77 9.21
CA ALA A 343 18.07 13.22 9.21
C ALA A 343 18.18 11.83 9.85
N GLY A 344 17.33 11.51 10.83
CA GLY A 344 17.33 10.22 11.54
C GLY A 344 16.41 9.17 10.95
N SER A 345 15.32 9.55 10.28
CA SER A 345 14.36 8.62 9.65
C SER A 345 14.93 7.83 8.46
N MET A 346 16.15 8.17 8.03
CA MET A 346 16.88 7.46 7.00
C MET A 346 17.63 6.21 7.53
N GLU A 347 17.69 6.01 8.85
CA GLU A 347 18.21 4.79 9.49
C GLU A 347 17.09 3.80 9.85
N ALA A 348 17.27 2.51 9.57
CA ALA A 348 16.19 1.51 9.64
C ALA A 348 15.80 1.08 11.08
N GLY A 349 14.50 0.91 11.32
CA GLY A 349 13.90 -0.04 12.28
C GLY A 349 13.76 0.39 13.75
N ARG A 350 14.76 1.01 14.38
CA ARG A 350 14.73 1.24 15.85
C ARG A 350 13.86 2.41 16.33
N GLN A 351 13.58 3.38 15.46
CA GLN A 351 12.84 4.60 15.82
C GLN A 351 11.32 4.35 15.94
N VAL A 352 10.81 3.35 15.23
CA VAL A 352 9.38 3.01 15.16
C VAL A 352 8.84 2.51 16.50
N GLU A 353 9.57 1.63 17.20
CA GLU A 353 9.13 1.08 18.50
C GLU A 353 9.00 2.17 19.58
N VAL A 354 9.88 3.17 19.55
CA VAL A 354 9.82 4.31 20.47
C VAL A 354 8.59 5.17 20.17
N ALA A 355 8.31 5.44 18.90
CA ALA A 355 7.12 6.18 18.48
C ALA A 355 5.84 5.46 18.90
N LYS A 356 5.75 4.14 18.63
CA LYS A 356 4.63 3.28 19.06
C LYS A 356 4.41 3.36 20.57
N ARG A 357 5.45 3.21 21.39
CA ARG A 357 5.34 3.30 22.86
C ARG A 357 4.80 4.65 23.30
N ILE A 358 5.33 5.75 22.74
CA ILE A 358 4.91 7.11 23.10
C ILE A 358 3.45 7.33 22.72
N LEU A 359 3.06 7.00 21.49
CA LEU A 359 1.69 7.22 21.00
C LEU A 359 0.67 6.32 21.70
N THR A 360 1.02 5.07 22.04
CA THR A 360 0.20 4.19 22.89
C THR A 360 0.01 4.78 24.28
N ALA A 361 1.07 5.35 24.89
CA ALA A 361 0.95 5.99 26.19
C ALA A 361 -0.01 7.20 26.16
N LYS A 362 -0.01 7.99 25.08
CA LYS A 362 -0.96 9.11 24.92
C LYS A 362 -2.36 8.62 24.59
N ASN A 363 -2.49 7.54 23.81
CA ASN A 363 -3.75 6.94 23.40
C ASN A 363 -4.78 7.95 22.85
N VAL A 364 -4.33 8.88 22.01
CA VAL A 364 -5.16 9.88 21.31
C VAL A 364 -4.91 9.81 19.80
N PRO A 365 -5.85 10.27 18.96
CA PRO A 365 -5.67 10.33 17.51
C PRO A 365 -4.40 11.10 17.10
N TYR A 366 -3.58 10.48 16.25
CA TYR A 366 -2.33 11.04 15.71
C TYR A 366 -2.44 11.29 14.21
N PHE A 367 -2.49 12.56 13.81
CA PHE A 367 -2.63 13.02 12.44
C PHE A 367 -1.30 13.51 11.86
N VAL A 368 -1.14 13.37 10.55
CA VAL A 368 -0.04 13.97 9.80
C VAL A 368 -0.62 14.83 8.68
N ALA A 369 -0.32 16.12 8.72
CA ALA A 369 -0.86 17.07 7.75
C ALA A 369 0.11 18.23 7.52
N ALA A 370 0.80 18.21 6.38
CA ALA A 370 1.83 19.18 6.06
C ALA A 370 1.61 19.80 4.67
N PRO A 371 2.08 21.03 4.41
CA PRO A 371 2.27 21.51 3.05
C PRO A 371 3.38 20.72 2.35
N LEU A 372 3.27 20.53 1.04
CA LEU A 372 4.31 19.91 0.22
C LEU A 372 5.50 20.88 0.09
N LEU A 373 6.68 20.43 0.50
CA LEU A 373 7.90 21.24 0.55
C LEU A 373 8.84 20.96 -0.63
N ILE A 374 8.61 19.85 -1.35
CA ILE A 374 9.40 19.43 -2.50
C ILE A 374 8.62 19.71 -3.78
N GLN A 375 7.37 19.25 -3.81
CA GLN A 375 6.46 19.36 -4.94
C GLN A 375 5.63 20.65 -4.85
N ASP A 376 5.39 21.30 -5.99
CA ASP A 376 4.48 22.44 -6.07
C ASP A 376 3.00 22.01 -6.17
N ILE A 377 2.09 22.95 -5.90
CA ILE A 377 0.65 22.70 -5.90
C ILE A 377 0.14 22.34 -7.31
N TYR A 378 0.74 22.89 -8.36
CA TYR A 378 0.31 22.64 -9.74
C TYR A 378 0.56 21.18 -10.14
N SER A 379 1.76 20.67 -9.85
CA SER A 379 2.13 19.27 -10.05
C SER A 379 1.26 18.36 -9.21
N TRP A 380 1.09 18.65 -7.91
CA TRP A 380 0.25 17.84 -7.03
C TRP A 380 -1.20 17.75 -7.54
N THR A 381 -1.83 18.87 -7.85
CA THR A 381 -3.25 18.88 -8.25
C THR A 381 -3.53 18.15 -9.57
N ARG A 382 -2.53 18.02 -10.45
CA ARG A 382 -2.68 17.34 -11.75
C ARG A 382 -2.21 15.90 -11.76
N GLN A 383 -1.22 15.56 -10.93
CA GLN A 383 -0.47 14.31 -11.04
C GLN A 383 -0.50 13.49 -9.74
N GLY A 384 -1.00 14.06 -8.65
CA GLY A 384 -0.88 13.49 -7.32
C GLY A 384 0.50 13.70 -6.69
N ILE A 385 0.62 13.25 -5.44
CA ILE A 385 1.88 13.33 -4.68
C ILE A 385 2.81 12.21 -5.12
N GLY A 386 4.06 12.55 -5.46
CA GLY A 386 5.05 11.57 -5.92
C GLY A 386 6.47 11.86 -5.44
N GLY A 387 7.41 11.00 -5.84
CA GLY A 387 8.82 11.10 -5.46
C GLY A 387 9.03 11.06 -3.94
N LEU A 388 10.08 11.73 -3.47
CA LEU A 388 10.43 11.73 -2.04
C LEU A 388 9.32 12.35 -1.16
N GLN A 389 8.45 13.19 -1.72
CA GLN A 389 7.33 13.80 -1.00
C GLN A 389 6.31 12.76 -0.52
N SER A 390 6.06 11.69 -1.28
CA SER A 390 5.10 10.65 -0.88
C SER A 390 5.61 9.84 0.31
N VAL A 391 6.91 9.52 0.35
CA VAL A 391 7.52 8.72 1.41
C VAL A 391 7.53 9.46 2.73
N VAL A 392 7.94 10.72 2.68
CA VAL A 392 8.07 11.62 3.82
C VAL A 392 6.70 11.92 4.45
N LEU A 393 5.66 12.13 3.62
CA LEU A 393 4.32 12.45 4.11
C LEU A 393 3.45 11.23 4.44
N TYR A 394 3.61 10.10 3.74
CA TYR A 394 2.78 8.90 3.86
C TYR A 394 3.53 7.69 4.42
N ALA A 395 4.47 7.14 3.65
CA ALA A 395 5.03 5.82 3.96
C ALA A 395 5.73 5.74 5.32
N LEU A 396 6.51 6.77 5.69
CA LEU A 396 7.21 6.77 6.98
C LEU A 396 6.26 7.05 8.16
N PRO A 397 5.35 8.05 8.10
CA PRO A 397 4.42 8.25 9.21
C PRO A 397 3.36 7.15 9.37
N GLU A 398 3.08 6.37 8.32
CA GLU A 398 2.27 5.14 8.43
C GLU A 398 2.88 4.11 9.39
N LEU A 399 4.22 4.07 9.53
CA LEU A 399 4.95 3.22 10.49
C LEU A 399 4.67 3.63 11.95
N ASP A 400 4.38 4.91 12.19
CA ASP A 400 4.01 5.46 13.49
C ASP A 400 2.51 5.34 13.76
N GLY A 401 1.73 4.69 12.89
CA GLY A 401 0.29 4.54 13.07
C GLY A 401 -0.48 5.84 12.87
N ALA A 402 0.08 6.79 12.11
CA ALA A 402 -0.63 8.01 11.73
C ALA A 402 -1.95 7.66 11.04
N ILE A 403 -3.00 8.35 11.47
CA ILE A 403 -4.33 8.33 10.85
C ILE A 403 -4.48 9.58 9.98
N ASP A 404 -5.36 9.51 8.99
CA ASP A 404 -5.82 10.65 8.20
C ASP A 404 -4.72 11.61 7.72
N ILE A 405 -3.97 11.20 6.70
CA ILE A 405 -2.89 12.01 6.14
C ILE A 405 -3.46 13.05 5.16
N VAL A 406 -3.35 14.34 5.50
CA VAL A 406 -3.96 15.44 4.73
C VAL A 406 -2.90 16.42 4.21
N PRO A 407 -2.64 16.47 2.88
CA PRO A 407 -1.78 17.52 2.31
C PRO A 407 -2.47 18.88 2.42
N LEU A 408 -1.83 19.82 3.11
CA LEU A 408 -2.44 21.13 3.42
C LEU A 408 -2.31 22.15 2.30
N GLY A 409 -1.40 21.92 1.35
CA GLY A 409 -0.97 22.91 0.37
C GLY A 409 0.42 22.57 -0.15
N GLY A 410 1.15 23.54 -0.67
CA GLY A 410 2.49 23.30 -1.20
C GLY A 410 3.16 24.57 -1.71
N LEU A 411 4.22 24.39 -2.48
CA LEU A 411 4.97 25.52 -3.04
C LEU A 411 4.24 26.18 -4.22
N VAL A 412 4.31 27.51 -4.28
CA VAL A 412 4.04 28.33 -5.46
C VAL A 412 5.27 29.22 -5.66
N GLY A 413 6.10 28.85 -6.64
CA GLY A 413 7.48 29.35 -6.70
C GLY A 413 8.26 28.90 -5.45
N GLU A 414 8.74 29.87 -4.68
CA GLU A 414 9.48 29.68 -3.42
C GLU A 414 8.62 29.97 -2.17
N LYS A 415 7.30 30.10 -2.30
CA LYS A 415 6.42 30.43 -1.17
C LYS A 415 5.51 29.26 -0.84
N ILE A 416 5.35 29.01 0.46
CA ILE A 416 4.42 28.01 0.97
C ILE A 416 3.01 28.60 1.00
N TYR A 417 2.07 27.93 0.34
CA TYR A 417 0.65 28.27 0.38
C TYR A 417 -0.16 27.11 0.90
N LEU A 418 -1.11 27.39 1.80
CA LEU A 418 -2.14 26.43 2.17
C LEU A 418 -3.32 26.55 1.22
N VAL A 419 -3.91 25.42 0.89
CA VAL A 419 -5.21 25.35 0.23
C VAL A 419 -6.28 25.44 1.33
N PRO A 420 -7.08 26.51 1.41
CA PRO A 420 -8.05 26.72 2.49
C PRO A 420 -8.97 25.55 2.76
N GLU A 421 -9.42 24.89 1.70
CA GLU A 421 -10.33 23.75 1.76
C GLU A 421 -9.65 22.50 2.35
N ARG A 422 -8.34 22.33 2.17
CA ARG A 422 -7.58 21.24 2.79
C ARG A 422 -7.36 21.44 4.28
N VAL A 423 -7.16 22.68 4.71
CA VAL A 423 -7.15 23.00 6.14
C VAL A 423 -8.52 22.75 6.76
N GLN A 424 -9.61 23.07 6.05
CA GLN A 424 -10.96 22.76 6.51
C GLN A 424 -11.19 21.25 6.63
N ARG A 425 -10.69 20.46 5.67
CA ARG A 425 -10.74 19.00 5.71
C ARG A 425 -10.03 18.44 6.93
N LEU A 426 -8.79 18.87 7.20
CA LEU A 426 -8.06 18.46 8.40
C LEU A 426 -8.87 18.77 9.67
N ILE A 427 -9.36 20.00 9.80
CA ILE A 427 -10.12 20.45 10.98
C ILE A 427 -11.39 19.61 11.16
N GLY A 428 -12.12 19.36 10.08
CA GLY A 428 -13.33 18.53 10.10
C GLY A 428 -13.04 17.13 10.64
N ARG A 429 -12.02 16.47 10.09
CA ARG A 429 -11.60 15.13 10.53
C ARG A 429 -11.13 15.09 11.98
N VAL A 430 -10.29 16.04 12.40
CA VAL A 430 -9.86 16.18 13.80
C VAL A 430 -11.06 16.32 14.74
N LYS A 431 -12.03 17.18 14.38
CA LYS A 431 -13.25 17.37 15.18
C LYS A 431 -14.09 16.10 15.25
N SER A 432 -14.23 15.36 14.16
CA SER A 432 -15.02 14.12 14.16
C SER A 432 -14.39 13.03 15.03
N TRP A 433 -13.07 12.85 14.99
CA TRP A 433 -12.38 11.88 15.85
C TRP A 433 -12.47 12.26 17.33
N ILE A 434 -12.31 13.53 17.67
CA ILE A 434 -12.48 14.03 19.04
C ILE A 434 -13.94 13.84 19.49
N LYS A 435 -14.91 14.19 18.64
CA LYS A 435 -16.34 14.01 18.92
C LYS A 435 -16.67 12.53 19.15
N LEU A 436 -16.14 11.62 18.32
CA LEU A 436 -16.33 10.18 18.47
C LEU A 436 -15.87 9.72 19.87
N ARG A 437 -14.66 10.12 20.27
CA ARG A 437 -14.11 9.81 21.59
C ARG A 437 -14.95 10.36 22.74
N GLN A 438 -15.37 11.62 22.65
CA GLN A 438 -16.13 12.31 23.71
C GLN A 438 -17.58 11.85 23.81
N LYS A 439 -18.19 11.40 22.71
CA LYS A 439 -19.59 10.95 22.69
C LYS A 439 -19.71 9.63 23.47
N PRO A 440 -20.66 9.50 24.42
CA PRO A 440 -20.90 8.24 25.12
C PRO A 440 -21.28 7.10 24.17
N ALA A 441 -20.83 5.88 24.45
CA ALA A 441 -21.04 4.70 23.58
C ALA A 441 -22.52 4.50 23.19
N PHE A 442 -23.44 4.60 24.14
CA PHE A 442 -24.89 4.44 23.87
C PHE A 442 -25.44 5.46 22.86
N ALA A 443 -24.83 6.63 22.73
CA ALA A 443 -25.28 7.68 21.83
C ALA A 443 -24.57 7.65 20.46
N ARG A 444 -23.54 6.82 20.28
CA ARG A 444 -22.78 6.74 19.03
C ARG A 444 -23.59 6.03 17.95
N LYS A 445 -23.62 6.64 16.75
CA LYS A 445 -24.23 6.11 15.55
C LYS A 445 -23.15 5.53 14.64
N ILE A 446 -23.23 4.23 14.36
CA ILE A 446 -22.24 3.51 13.56
C ILE A 446 -22.89 3.05 12.26
N ALA A 447 -22.29 3.40 11.12
CA ALA A 447 -22.67 2.85 9.82
C ALA A 447 -21.72 1.71 9.47
N ILE A 448 -22.24 0.51 9.28
CA ILE A 448 -21.51 -0.66 8.81
C ILE A 448 -21.83 -0.84 7.33
N ILE A 449 -20.80 -0.84 6.49
CA ILE A 449 -20.92 -0.91 5.04
C ILE A 449 -20.46 -2.29 4.59
N LEU A 450 -21.39 -3.04 4.00
CA LEU A 450 -21.15 -4.34 3.37
C LEU A 450 -20.96 -4.17 1.87
N TYR A 451 -20.34 -5.18 1.25
CA TYR A 451 -20.16 -5.26 -0.20
C TYR A 451 -21.05 -6.33 -0.81
N GLY A 452 -21.34 -6.15 -2.09
CA GLY A 452 -22.16 -7.06 -2.88
C GLY A 452 -21.71 -7.11 -4.33
N PHE A 453 -20.39 -7.13 -4.57
CA PHE A 453 -19.80 -7.17 -5.90
C PHE A 453 -19.05 -8.49 -6.15
N PRO A 454 -19.20 -9.13 -7.32
CA PRO A 454 -20.06 -8.74 -8.45
C PRO A 454 -21.57 -8.88 -8.16
N PRO A 455 -22.42 -7.95 -8.64
CA PRO A 455 -23.86 -7.99 -8.38
C PRO A 455 -24.51 -9.19 -9.08
N GLY A 456 -25.48 -9.83 -8.42
CA GLY A 456 -26.19 -11.00 -8.97
C GLY A 456 -25.46 -12.35 -8.79
N TYR A 457 -24.27 -12.35 -8.17
CA TYR A 457 -23.48 -13.57 -7.90
C TYR A 457 -23.56 -14.02 -6.43
N GLY A 458 -24.49 -13.44 -5.65
CA GLY A 458 -24.61 -13.76 -4.22
C GLY A 458 -23.48 -13.18 -3.36
N ALA A 459 -22.82 -12.12 -3.83
CA ALA A 459 -21.67 -11.52 -3.16
C ALA A 459 -22.04 -10.66 -1.93
N VAL A 460 -23.33 -10.39 -1.69
CA VAL A 460 -23.77 -9.51 -0.59
C VAL A 460 -23.36 -10.09 0.76
N GLY A 461 -22.58 -9.31 1.52
CA GLY A 461 -22.08 -9.76 2.82
C GLY A 461 -21.04 -10.88 2.70
N THR A 462 -20.27 -10.92 1.61
CA THR A 462 -19.07 -11.76 1.46
C THR A 462 -17.82 -10.89 1.42
N ALA A 463 -16.67 -11.46 1.82
CA ALA A 463 -15.37 -10.83 1.66
C ALA A 463 -14.31 -11.92 1.60
N ALA A 464 -13.28 -11.72 0.77
CA ALA A 464 -12.24 -12.73 0.63
C ALA A 464 -11.56 -13.01 2.00
N LEU A 465 -11.36 -14.29 2.27
CA LEU A 465 -10.76 -14.83 3.50
C LEU A 465 -11.52 -14.56 4.81
N LEU A 466 -12.69 -13.91 4.79
CA LEU A 466 -13.44 -13.54 5.99
C LEU A 466 -14.88 -14.08 5.96
N ASN A 467 -15.27 -14.79 7.01
CA ASN A 467 -16.65 -15.16 7.26
C ASN A 467 -17.41 -13.94 7.80
N VAL A 468 -17.90 -13.10 6.89
CA VAL A 468 -18.60 -11.85 7.21
C VAL A 468 -19.84 -12.07 8.07
N PRO A 469 -20.76 -13.03 7.80
CA PRO A 469 -21.94 -13.24 8.66
C PRO A 469 -21.58 -13.51 10.13
N ARG A 470 -20.64 -14.45 10.39
CA ARG A 470 -20.20 -14.78 11.75
C ARG A 470 -19.45 -13.61 12.40
N SER A 471 -18.54 -12.98 11.65
CA SER A 471 -17.73 -11.85 12.12
C SER A 471 -18.59 -10.64 12.47
N LEU A 472 -19.57 -10.30 11.64
CA LEU A 472 -20.47 -9.17 11.85
C LEU A 472 -21.33 -9.39 13.10
N ARG A 473 -21.86 -10.59 13.29
CA ARG A 473 -22.62 -10.93 14.51
C ARG A 473 -21.76 -10.78 15.77
N LYS A 474 -20.53 -11.30 15.78
CA LYS A 474 -19.60 -11.15 16.92
C LYS A 474 -19.28 -9.69 17.19
N PHE A 475 -19.06 -8.91 16.14
CA PHE A 475 -18.81 -7.48 16.26
C PHE A 475 -20.02 -6.72 16.84
N LEU A 476 -21.24 -6.99 16.36
CA LEU A 476 -22.46 -6.38 16.89
C LEU A 476 -22.71 -6.77 18.35
N GLN A 477 -22.43 -8.01 18.73
CA GLN A 477 -22.49 -8.44 20.12
C GLN A 477 -21.46 -7.70 20.97
N ALA A 478 -20.22 -7.58 20.50
CA ALA A 478 -19.17 -6.86 21.20
C ALA A 478 -19.48 -5.37 21.37
N LEU A 479 -20.13 -4.73 20.38
CA LEU A 479 -20.67 -3.37 20.50
C LEU A 479 -21.73 -3.30 21.60
N LYS A 480 -22.68 -4.24 21.61
CA LYS A 480 -23.74 -4.30 22.63
C LYS A 480 -23.16 -4.46 24.04
N ASP A 481 -22.16 -5.31 24.20
CA ASP A 481 -21.46 -5.56 25.46
C ASP A 481 -20.66 -4.33 25.94
N GLN A 482 -20.14 -3.53 25.01
CA GLN A 482 -19.49 -2.24 25.29
C GLN A 482 -20.48 -1.08 25.54
N GLY A 483 -21.79 -1.37 25.58
CA GLY A 483 -22.82 -0.39 25.91
C GLY A 483 -23.27 0.49 24.75
N TYR A 484 -22.97 0.11 23.49
CA TYR A 484 -23.60 0.74 22.33
C TYR A 484 -25.07 0.34 22.25
N THR A 485 -25.91 1.24 21.75
CA THR A 485 -27.32 0.92 21.50
C THR A 485 -27.44 0.10 20.23
N VAL A 486 -27.38 -1.23 20.40
CA VAL A 486 -27.63 -2.22 19.34
C VAL A 486 -28.98 -2.86 19.58
N GLY A 487 -29.77 -3.02 18.52
CA GLY A 487 -31.09 -3.66 18.57
C GLY A 487 -31.05 -5.14 18.94
N ASP A 488 -32.16 -5.82 18.68
CA ASP A 488 -32.22 -7.28 18.78
C ASP A 488 -31.41 -7.90 17.65
N LEU A 489 -30.58 -8.88 18.00
CA LEU A 489 -29.72 -9.57 17.05
C LEU A 489 -30.33 -10.93 16.72
N PRO A 490 -30.38 -11.33 15.43
CA PRO A 490 -30.77 -12.68 15.08
C PRO A 490 -29.79 -13.70 15.65
N ALA A 491 -30.29 -14.93 15.84
CA ALA A 491 -29.49 -16.04 16.37
C ALA A 491 -28.45 -16.55 15.37
N ASP A 492 -28.52 -16.15 14.11
CA ASP A 492 -27.58 -16.49 13.05
C ASP A 492 -27.21 -15.22 12.27
N GLY A 493 -25.94 -15.11 11.89
CA GLY A 493 -25.44 -14.00 11.08
C GLY A 493 -25.95 -14.04 9.65
N GLU A 494 -26.24 -15.23 9.10
CA GLU A 494 -26.77 -15.37 7.74
C GLU A 494 -28.15 -14.74 7.61
N GLU A 495 -28.98 -14.88 8.65
CA GLU A 495 -30.29 -14.24 8.71
C GLU A 495 -30.18 -12.71 8.71
N LEU A 496 -29.13 -12.15 9.32
CA LEU A 496 -28.87 -10.70 9.26
C LEU A 496 -28.48 -10.27 7.83
N ILE A 497 -27.61 -11.03 7.15
CA ILE A 497 -27.23 -10.71 5.77
C ILE A 497 -28.43 -10.80 4.84
N ARG A 498 -29.30 -11.82 5.00
CA ARG A 498 -30.55 -11.94 4.25
C ARG A 498 -31.45 -10.71 4.45
N GLN A 499 -31.66 -10.27 5.70
CA GLN A 499 -32.43 -9.07 5.99
C GLN A 499 -31.85 -7.80 5.36
N VAL A 500 -30.52 -7.65 5.36
CA VAL A 500 -29.84 -6.51 4.74
C VAL A 500 -29.99 -6.53 3.22
N LYS A 501 -29.84 -7.70 2.59
CA LYS A 501 -30.05 -7.90 1.15
C LYS A 501 -31.50 -7.58 0.76
N GLU A 502 -32.47 -8.12 1.48
CA GLU A 502 -33.89 -7.84 1.26
C GLU A 502 -34.20 -6.35 1.42
N ALA A 503 -33.63 -5.67 2.43
CA ALA A 503 -33.79 -4.22 2.59
C ALA A 503 -33.14 -3.42 1.44
N ASP A 504 -32.06 -3.93 0.85
CA ASP A 504 -31.42 -3.31 -0.30
C ASP A 504 -32.18 -3.52 -1.62
N GLU A 505 -32.93 -4.61 -1.74
CA GLU A 505 -33.71 -4.96 -2.93
C GLU A 505 -35.17 -4.50 -2.86
N SER A 506 -35.75 -4.33 -1.66
CA SER A 506 -37.16 -4.00 -1.45
C SER A 506 -37.48 -2.50 -1.64
N PHE A 507 -37.74 -2.09 -2.88
CA PHE A 507 -38.48 -0.85 -3.17
C PHE A 507 -39.19 -0.95 -4.52
N GLY A 508 -40.52 -1.14 -4.53
CA GLY A 508 -41.28 -1.23 -5.79
C GLY A 508 -42.70 -1.81 -5.69
N ASP A 509 -42.96 -2.77 -4.80
CA ASP A 509 -44.27 -3.47 -4.71
C ASP A 509 -44.82 -3.53 -3.28
N ALA A 510 -45.18 -2.36 -2.73
CA ALA A 510 -45.83 -2.30 -1.41
C ALA A 510 -47.26 -2.92 -1.39
N GLU A 511 -47.81 -3.33 -2.53
CA GLU A 511 -49.15 -3.95 -2.61
C GLU A 511 -49.15 -5.49 -2.59
N ASN A 512 -48.02 -6.18 -2.81
CA ASN A 512 -47.99 -7.65 -2.95
C ASN A 512 -47.05 -8.44 -2.02
N SER A 513 -46.26 -7.80 -1.14
CA SER A 513 -45.39 -8.56 -0.22
C SER A 513 -46.17 -9.14 0.97
N SER A 514 -46.55 -10.42 0.89
CA SER A 514 -47.37 -11.12 1.89
C SER A 514 -46.59 -11.73 3.07
N ILE A 515 -45.60 -11.02 3.63
CA ILE A 515 -44.92 -11.47 4.87
C ILE A 515 -44.87 -10.33 5.89
N THR A 516 -45.93 -10.31 6.70
CA THR A 516 -46.04 -9.59 7.96
C THR A 516 -45.23 -10.30 9.05
N LEU A 517 -44.23 -9.63 9.67
CA LEU A 517 -43.88 -9.79 11.11
C LEU A 517 -42.88 -8.78 11.70
N PHE A 518 -42.30 -7.85 10.93
CA PHE A 518 -41.51 -6.73 11.48
C PHE A 518 -42.05 -5.39 10.98
N ARG A 519 -42.04 -4.36 11.84
CA ARG A 519 -42.58 -3.02 11.52
C ARG A 519 -42.11 -2.55 10.14
N PRO A 520 -42.97 -1.94 9.31
CA PRO A 520 -42.56 -1.45 8.00
C PRO A 520 -41.46 -0.40 8.22
N HIS A 521 -40.21 -0.77 7.92
CA HIS A 521 -39.15 0.22 7.73
C HIS A 521 -39.62 1.07 6.56
N VAL A 522 -39.82 2.37 6.76
CA VAL A 522 -39.87 3.29 5.62
C VAL A 522 -38.46 3.23 5.05
N PRO A 523 -38.29 2.69 3.82
CA PRO A 523 -36.95 2.52 3.27
C PRO A 523 -36.30 3.90 3.14
N ALA A 524 -35.03 4.00 3.52
CA ALA A 524 -34.34 5.27 3.45
C ALA A 524 -34.22 5.67 1.97
N SER A 525 -34.66 6.87 1.62
CA SER A 525 -34.53 7.41 0.28
C SER A 525 -33.97 8.82 0.32
N VAL A 526 -33.30 9.22 -0.76
CA VAL A 526 -32.82 10.58 -0.95
C VAL A 526 -33.46 11.15 -2.20
N ASN A 527 -34.21 12.23 -2.04
CA ASN A 527 -34.74 12.97 -3.18
C ASN A 527 -33.60 13.68 -3.94
N ALA A 528 -33.69 13.75 -5.28
CA ALA A 528 -32.72 14.42 -6.13
C ALA A 528 -32.44 15.88 -5.76
N LYS A 529 -33.45 16.64 -5.32
CA LYS A 529 -33.26 18.04 -4.85
C LYS A 529 -32.44 18.10 -3.56
N THR A 530 -32.62 17.12 -2.68
CA THR A 530 -31.83 17.00 -1.45
C THR A 530 -30.37 16.67 -1.78
N LEU A 531 -30.15 15.72 -2.71
CA LEU A 531 -28.81 15.41 -3.19
C LEU A 531 -28.13 16.63 -3.82
N GLU A 532 -28.83 17.34 -4.72
CA GLU A 532 -28.32 18.55 -5.36
C GLU A 532 -27.89 19.59 -4.32
N LYS A 533 -28.70 19.79 -3.27
CA LYS A 533 -28.38 20.70 -2.17
C LYS A 533 -27.11 20.29 -1.42
N TRP A 534 -26.92 19.00 -1.15
CA TRP A 534 -25.73 18.51 -0.44
C TRP A 534 -24.45 18.53 -1.29
N LEU A 535 -24.57 18.24 -2.58
CA LEU A 535 -23.45 18.28 -3.51
C LEU A 535 -23.04 19.72 -3.86
N GLY A 536 -24.02 20.61 -4.00
CA GLY A 536 -23.84 21.95 -4.51
C GLY A 536 -23.54 21.97 -6.01
N TYR A 537 -23.72 23.14 -6.62
CA TYR A 537 -23.68 23.35 -8.08
C TYR A 537 -22.51 22.64 -8.78
N LEU A 538 -21.27 22.88 -8.34
CA LEU A 538 -20.08 22.35 -9.02
C LEU A 538 -20.04 20.81 -9.07
N ARG A 539 -20.45 20.13 -7.99
CA ARG A 539 -20.40 18.66 -7.93
C ARG A 539 -21.59 18.05 -8.65
N THR A 540 -22.77 18.65 -8.49
CA THR A 540 -23.97 18.26 -9.24
C THR A 540 -23.73 18.34 -10.73
N SER A 541 -23.22 19.47 -11.24
CA SER A 541 -22.97 19.64 -12.67
C SER A 541 -21.92 18.67 -13.22
N ARG A 542 -20.95 18.22 -12.41
CA ARG A 542 -20.00 17.16 -12.81
C ARG A 542 -20.71 15.82 -12.97
N ILE A 543 -21.58 15.45 -12.03
CA ILE A 543 -22.37 14.21 -12.12
C ILE A 543 -23.33 14.29 -13.31
N GLU A 544 -24.07 15.38 -13.48
CA GLU A 544 -25.00 15.56 -14.60
C GLU A 544 -24.29 15.59 -15.96
N LYS A 545 -23.09 16.16 -16.05
CA LYS A 545 -22.29 16.10 -17.28
C LYS A 545 -21.99 14.65 -17.67
N GLN A 546 -21.68 13.79 -16.69
CA GLN A 546 -21.35 12.39 -16.92
C GLN A 546 -22.59 11.54 -17.21
N TRP A 547 -23.59 11.68 -16.34
CA TRP A 547 -24.77 10.82 -16.27
C TRP A 547 -26.00 11.44 -16.95
N LYS A 548 -25.88 12.61 -17.58
CA LYS A 548 -26.94 13.39 -18.26
C LYS A 548 -28.06 13.93 -17.36
N SER A 549 -28.33 13.30 -16.21
CA SER A 549 -29.34 13.72 -15.23
C SER A 549 -28.95 13.22 -13.84
N LEU A 550 -29.56 13.80 -12.81
CA LEU A 550 -29.56 13.19 -11.47
C LEU A 550 -30.60 12.06 -11.37
N THR A 551 -31.76 12.19 -12.00
CA THR A 551 -32.92 11.30 -11.79
C THR A 551 -33.07 10.24 -12.88
N GLY A 552 -32.57 10.51 -14.08
CA GLY A 552 -32.67 9.61 -15.23
C GLY A 552 -31.62 8.50 -15.28
N THR A 553 -30.77 8.41 -14.26
CA THR A 553 -29.61 7.49 -14.24
C THR A 553 -29.27 7.04 -12.82
N GLY A 554 -29.14 5.73 -12.64
CA GLY A 554 -28.82 5.08 -11.37
C GLY A 554 -29.41 3.68 -11.33
N ILE A 555 -28.87 2.80 -10.50
CA ILE A 555 -29.24 1.37 -10.50
C ILE A 555 -30.57 1.15 -9.76
N LYS A 556 -30.76 1.82 -8.62
CA LYS A 556 -32.01 1.77 -7.83
C LYS A 556 -32.55 3.18 -7.63
N THR A 557 -32.94 3.83 -8.74
CA THR A 557 -33.52 5.19 -8.77
C THR A 557 -34.95 5.11 -9.29
N TYR A 558 -35.91 5.61 -8.51
CA TYR A 558 -37.34 5.51 -8.81
C TYR A 558 -37.97 6.91 -8.84
N GLY A 559 -38.24 7.43 -10.04
CA GLY A 559 -38.63 8.82 -10.21
C GLY A 559 -37.51 9.76 -9.73
N ASP A 560 -37.80 10.58 -8.72
CA ASP A 560 -36.84 11.53 -8.13
C ASP A 560 -36.14 10.99 -6.87
N GLU A 561 -36.38 9.73 -6.49
CA GLU A 561 -35.88 9.13 -5.24
C GLU A 561 -34.76 8.10 -5.49
N PHE A 562 -33.66 8.24 -4.76
CA PHE A 562 -32.57 7.26 -4.71
C PHE A 562 -32.76 6.32 -3.53
N HIS A 563 -32.83 5.01 -3.78
CA HIS A 563 -32.96 4.01 -2.71
C HIS A 563 -31.66 3.82 -1.94
N ILE A 564 -31.76 3.89 -0.60
CA ILE A 564 -30.68 3.65 0.35
C ILE A 564 -31.04 2.41 1.19
N GLY A 565 -30.63 1.25 0.67
CA GLY A 565 -30.87 -0.05 1.28
C GLY A 565 -30.10 -0.30 2.57
N GLY A 566 -30.80 -0.74 3.63
CA GLY A 566 -30.14 -1.20 4.85
C GLY A 566 -31.07 -1.44 6.03
N VAL A 567 -30.53 -2.09 7.06
CA VAL A 567 -31.23 -2.46 8.30
C VAL A 567 -30.74 -1.59 9.46
N GLN A 568 -31.68 -0.99 10.21
CA GLN A 568 -31.39 -0.23 11.42
C GLN A 568 -31.55 -1.10 12.68
N LEU A 569 -30.46 -1.27 13.44
CA LEU A 569 -30.42 -1.95 14.73
C LEU A 569 -30.03 -0.98 15.85
N GLY A 570 -31.01 -0.28 16.41
CA GLY A 570 -30.76 0.76 17.42
C GLY A 570 -30.05 1.96 16.79
N ASN A 571 -28.83 2.27 17.22
CA ASN A 571 -27.97 3.31 16.65
C ASN A 571 -26.96 2.75 15.62
N VAL A 572 -27.01 1.46 15.31
CA VAL A 572 -26.18 0.84 14.26
C VAL A 572 -27.01 0.68 13.00
N TRP A 573 -26.51 1.17 11.87
CA TRP A 573 -27.11 0.94 10.54
C TRP A 573 -26.20 0.08 9.71
N ILE A 574 -26.76 -0.90 9.00
CA ILE A 574 -26.03 -1.85 8.17
C ILE A 574 -26.60 -1.78 6.75
N GLY A 575 -25.79 -1.39 5.78
CA GLY A 575 -26.23 -1.26 4.39
C GLY A 575 -25.22 -1.80 3.39
N VAL A 576 -25.67 -2.00 2.16
CA VAL A 576 -24.84 -2.49 1.05
C VAL A 576 -24.36 -1.29 0.25
N GLN A 577 -23.05 -1.21 0.01
CA GLN A 577 -22.48 -0.16 -0.85
C GLN A 577 -23.05 -0.30 -2.27
N PRO A 578 -23.57 0.77 -2.90
CA PRO A 578 -24.01 0.71 -4.29
C PRO A 578 -22.86 0.31 -5.23
N PRO A 579 -23.15 -0.39 -6.35
CA PRO A 579 -22.12 -0.72 -7.34
C PRO A 579 -21.44 0.53 -7.91
N LEU A 580 -20.17 0.44 -8.30
CA LEU A 580 -19.42 1.58 -8.83
C LEU A 580 -20.00 2.11 -10.18
N GLY A 581 -20.60 1.22 -10.99
CA GLY A 581 -21.08 1.52 -12.34
C GLY A 581 -22.32 0.73 -12.74
N ILE A 582 -22.94 1.11 -13.87
CA ILE A 582 -24.16 0.50 -14.42
C ILE A 582 -23.77 -0.59 -15.42
N GLN A 583 -24.42 -1.76 -15.33
CA GLN A 583 -24.23 -2.90 -16.23
C GLN A 583 -24.55 -2.50 -17.69
N GLY A 584 -23.69 -2.88 -18.65
CA GLY A 584 -23.89 -2.62 -20.09
C GLY A 584 -23.28 -1.32 -20.65
N ASP A 585 -22.69 -0.46 -19.82
CA ASP A 585 -21.84 0.68 -20.28
C ASP A 585 -20.36 0.59 -19.79
N PRO A 586 -19.71 -0.59 -19.81
CA PRO A 586 -18.37 -0.76 -19.22
C PRO A 586 -17.30 0.07 -19.95
N MET A 587 -17.48 0.32 -21.26
CA MET A 587 -16.52 1.09 -22.05
C MET A 587 -16.39 2.55 -21.60
N ARG A 588 -17.45 3.17 -21.07
CA ARG A 588 -17.47 4.61 -20.78
C ARG A 588 -16.83 4.97 -19.44
N LEU A 589 -16.73 4.02 -18.51
CA LEU A 589 -15.96 4.13 -17.26
C LEU A 589 -14.45 4.30 -17.49
N MET A 590 -13.95 3.95 -18.68
CA MET A 590 -12.52 3.67 -18.91
C MET A 590 -11.76 4.66 -19.80
N PHE A 591 -12.47 5.58 -20.48
CA PHE A 591 -11.86 6.56 -21.38
C PHE A 591 -12.07 8.01 -20.93
N GLU A 592 -12.87 8.24 -19.89
CA GLU A 592 -13.25 9.59 -19.46
C GLU A 592 -12.59 9.96 -18.12
N ARG A 593 -11.51 10.75 -18.20
CA ARG A 593 -10.76 11.29 -17.06
C ARG A 593 -11.62 12.11 -16.07
N ASP A 594 -12.82 12.50 -16.47
CA ASP A 594 -13.79 13.30 -15.70
C ASP A 594 -14.83 12.45 -14.94
N LEU A 595 -14.67 11.12 -14.90
CA LEU A 595 -15.64 10.18 -14.33
C LEU A 595 -16.10 10.58 -12.92
N THR A 596 -17.37 10.33 -12.61
CA THR A 596 -17.99 10.58 -11.32
C THR A 596 -18.75 9.35 -10.84
N PRO A 597 -18.95 9.16 -9.53
CA PRO A 597 -19.95 8.22 -9.04
C PRO A 597 -21.31 8.56 -9.67
N HIS A 598 -22.15 7.55 -9.86
CA HIS A 598 -23.54 7.77 -10.27
C HIS A 598 -24.35 8.42 -9.13
N PRO A 599 -25.49 9.08 -9.45
CA PRO A 599 -26.27 9.84 -8.46
C PRO A 599 -26.62 9.07 -7.18
N GLN A 600 -27.12 7.84 -7.29
CA GLN A 600 -27.44 6.99 -6.13
C GLN A 600 -26.20 6.68 -5.24
N TYR A 601 -25.02 6.42 -5.81
CA TYR A 601 -23.80 6.20 -5.03
C TYR A 601 -23.43 7.45 -4.22
N ALA A 602 -23.53 8.63 -4.84
CA ALA A 602 -23.33 9.89 -4.15
C ALA A 602 -24.39 10.14 -3.07
N ALA A 603 -25.66 9.80 -3.34
CA ALA A 603 -26.75 9.88 -2.39
C ALA A 603 -26.52 9.01 -1.16
N PHE A 604 -26.08 7.78 -1.33
CA PHE A 604 -25.76 6.85 -0.24
C PHE A 604 -24.79 7.46 0.77
N TYR A 605 -23.61 7.90 0.32
CA TYR A 605 -22.62 8.48 1.22
C TYR A 605 -23.04 9.84 1.78
N LYS A 606 -23.83 10.62 1.04
CA LYS A 606 -24.35 11.90 1.54
C LYS A 606 -25.47 11.69 2.56
N TRP A 607 -26.27 10.65 2.44
CA TRP A 607 -27.25 10.25 3.43
C TRP A 607 -26.58 9.81 4.74
N VAL A 608 -25.54 8.96 4.66
CA VAL A 608 -24.75 8.52 5.82
C VAL A 608 -24.20 9.73 6.60
N GLN A 609 -23.72 10.76 5.88
CA GLN A 609 -23.20 12.00 6.49
C GLN A 609 -24.28 12.91 7.06
N ASN A 610 -25.36 13.17 6.30
CA ASN A 610 -26.23 14.31 6.57
C ASN A 610 -27.54 13.93 7.28
N GLU A 611 -28.08 12.73 7.03
CA GLU A 611 -29.35 12.28 7.61
C GLU A 611 -29.16 11.22 8.68
N PHE A 612 -28.47 10.12 8.37
CA PHE A 612 -28.10 9.15 9.40
C PHE A 612 -27.17 9.80 10.43
N GLN A 613 -26.25 10.65 9.95
CA GLN A 613 -25.27 11.37 10.75
C GLN A 613 -24.39 10.40 11.55
N ALA A 614 -23.77 9.46 10.85
CA ALA A 614 -22.81 8.53 11.44
C ALA A 614 -21.72 9.29 12.22
N ASP A 615 -21.38 8.81 13.41
CA ASP A 615 -20.17 9.27 14.11
C ASP A 615 -18.92 8.53 13.61
N ALA A 616 -19.08 7.32 13.07
CA ALA A 616 -18.03 6.56 12.39
C ALA A 616 -18.62 5.58 11.36
N VAL A 617 -17.81 5.24 10.36
CA VAL A 617 -18.09 4.20 9.36
C VAL A 617 -17.15 3.02 9.58
N VAL A 618 -17.69 1.81 9.48
CA VAL A 618 -16.92 0.56 9.42
C VAL A 618 -17.18 -0.10 8.08
N HIS A 619 -16.18 -0.08 7.22
CA HIS A 619 -16.16 -0.89 6.00
C HIS A 619 -15.76 -2.31 6.38
N PHE A 620 -16.69 -3.26 6.18
CA PHE A 620 -16.62 -4.57 6.82
C PHE A 620 -16.15 -5.64 5.85
N GLY A 621 -14.85 -5.94 5.88
CA GLY A 621 -14.17 -6.82 4.95
C GLY A 621 -13.54 -6.06 3.78
N MET A 622 -12.88 -6.78 2.88
CA MET A 622 -12.36 -6.23 1.63
C MET A 622 -13.24 -6.68 0.45
N HIS A 623 -13.50 -5.85 -0.57
CA HIS A 623 -13.04 -4.47 -0.79
C HIS A 623 -14.23 -3.52 -0.83
N GLY A 624 -14.03 -2.30 -0.35
CA GLY A 624 -14.90 -1.20 -0.74
C GLY A 624 -14.43 -0.52 -1.99
N THR A 625 -15.37 0.20 -2.58
CA THR A 625 -15.19 0.81 -3.90
C THR A 625 -14.98 2.33 -3.82
N VAL A 626 -15.17 2.94 -2.65
CA VAL A 626 -15.16 4.40 -2.47
C VAL A 626 -13.75 4.98 -2.59
N GLU A 627 -12.74 4.25 -2.14
CA GLU A 627 -11.34 4.60 -2.29
C GLU A 627 -10.86 4.51 -3.74
N TRP A 628 -11.52 3.71 -4.57
CA TRP A 628 -11.20 3.54 -6.00
C TRP A 628 -11.88 4.58 -6.90
N LEU A 629 -12.75 5.43 -6.32
CA LEU A 629 -13.43 6.46 -7.09
C LEU A 629 -12.45 7.47 -7.71
N PRO A 630 -12.84 8.11 -8.83
CA PRO A 630 -11.98 9.04 -9.56
C PRO A 630 -11.44 10.19 -8.69
N GLY A 631 -10.16 10.48 -8.84
CA GLY A 631 -9.48 11.52 -8.07
C GLY A 631 -7.95 11.44 -8.16
N SER A 632 -7.26 12.33 -7.45
CA SER A 632 -5.78 12.38 -7.42
C SER A 632 -5.19 11.05 -6.94
N PRO A 633 -4.31 10.34 -7.69
CA PRO A 633 -3.80 9.00 -7.35
C PRO A 633 -3.32 8.88 -5.90
N LEU A 634 -2.55 9.86 -5.45
CA LEU A 634 -2.16 10.09 -4.05
C LEU A 634 -2.32 11.58 -3.70
N GLY A 635 -2.61 11.89 -2.44
CA GLY A 635 -2.80 13.26 -1.99
C GLY A 635 -4.17 13.80 -2.39
N ASN A 636 -5.21 13.37 -1.67
CA ASN A 636 -6.59 13.79 -1.94
C ASN A 636 -6.74 15.31 -2.02
N THR A 637 -7.43 15.77 -3.06
CA THR A 637 -7.83 17.18 -3.23
C THR A 637 -9.32 17.32 -2.99
N GLY A 638 -9.82 18.56 -2.89
CA GLY A 638 -11.27 18.82 -2.85
C GLY A 638 -12.06 18.39 -4.11
N TYR A 639 -11.37 17.85 -5.12
CA TYR A 639 -11.95 17.28 -6.33
C TYR A 639 -11.98 15.74 -6.37
N SER A 640 -11.27 15.08 -5.45
CA SER A 640 -11.27 13.61 -5.31
C SER A 640 -12.62 13.13 -4.78
N TRP A 641 -13.26 12.17 -5.46
CA TRP A 641 -14.59 11.71 -5.05
C TRP A 641 -14.59 10.93 -3.74
N SER A 642 -13.54 10.18 -3.44
CA SER A 642 -13.36 9.52 -2.14
C SER A 642 -13.36 10.55 -0.98
N ASP A 643 -12.65 11.67 -1.15
CA ASP A 643 -12.63 12.79 -0.20
C ASP A 643 -14.00 13.47 -0.08
N ILE A 644 -14.67 13.74 -1.21
CA ILE A 644 -15.99 14.37 -1.23
C ILE A 644 -17.03 13.50 -0.53
N LEU A 645 -17.03 12.19 -0.78
CA LEU A 645 -18.06 11.27 -0.28
C LEU A 645 -17.81 10.81 1.15
N LEU A 646 -16.56 10.58 1.58
CA LEU A 646 -16.31 10.21 2.98
C LEU A 646 -16.34 11.41 3.91
N GLY A 647 -16.08 12.62 3.40
CA GLY A 647 -16.22 13.81 4.23
C GLY A 647 -15.28 13.77 5.44
N ASP A 648 -15.83 14.21 6.56
CA ASP A 648 -15.12 14.25 7.83
C ASP A 648 -15.30 12.97 8.65
N LEU A 649 -15.89 11.91 8.08
CA LEU A 649 -16.21 10.68 8.80
C LEU A 649 -14.92 9.92 9.18
N PRO A 650 -14.76 9.55 10.47
CA PRO A 650 -13.84 8.50 10.89
C PRO A 650 -14.20 7.20 10.15
N ASN A 651 -13.22 6.63 9.44
CA ASN A 651 -13.42 5.45 8.62
C ASN A 651 -12.51 4.33 9.13
N LEU A 652 -13.11 3.28 9.69
CA LEU A 652 -12.40 2.07 10.07
C LEU A 652 -12.64 1.00 9.00
N TYR A 653 -11.62 0.17 8.80
CA TYR A 653 -11.62 -0.82 7.73
C TYR A 653 -11.07 -2.14 8.19
N ILE A 654 -11.73 -3.25 7.86
CA ILE A 654 -11.24 -4.60 8.15
C ILE A 654 -10.58 -5.16 6.89
N TYR A 655 -9.32 -5.58 6.99
CA TYR A 655 -8.54 -6.13 5.88
C TYR A 655 -7.70 -7.32 6.35
N ALA A 656 -7.42 -8.27 5.46
CA ALA A 656 -6.49 -9.35 5.77
C ALA A 656 -5.07 -8.80 5.99
N ALA A 657 -4.35 -9.31 7.00
CA ALA A 657 -2.97 -8.92 7.29
C ALA A 657 -2.05 -9.13 6.07
N ASN A 658 -2.37 -10.14 5.25
CA ASN A 658 -1.68 -10.46 4.01
C ASN A 658 -2.15 -9.64 2.79
N ASN A 659 -2.91 -8.55 2.93
CA ASN A 659 -3.18 -7.65 1.79
C ASN A 659 -2.74 -6.20 2.08
N PRO A 660 -1.43 -5.95 2.26
CA PRO A 660 -0.90 -4.60 2.46
C PRO A 660 -1.01 -3.71 1.22
N SER A 661 -1.15 -4.28 0.02
CA SER A 661 -1.23 -3.54 -1.24
C SER A 661 -2.54 -2.79 -1.43
N GLU A 662 -3.66 -3.37 -1.04
CA GLU A 662 -4.96 -2.72 -1.23
C GLU A 662 -5.38 -1.92 -0.01
N SER A 663 -5.07 -2.42 1.19
CA SER A 663 -5.32 -1.68 2.44
C SER A 663 -4.63 -0.31 2.46
N ILE A 664 -3.49 -0.16 1.77
CA ILE A 664 -2.82 1.15 1.67
C ILE A 664 -3.60 2.15 0.81
N LEU A 665 -4.35 1.69 -0.21
CA LEU A 665 -5.23 2.57 -0.98
C LEU A 665 -6.42 3.02 -0.12
N ALA A 666 -7.02 2.10 0.64
CA ALA A 666 -8.06 2.45 1.62
C ALA A 666 -7.55 3.49 2.64
N LYS A 667 -6.31 3.34 3.12
CA LYS A 667 -5.67 4.29 4.04
C LYS A 667 -5.41 5.66 3.39
N ARG A 668 -4.80 5.69 2.20
CA ARG A 668 -4.32 6.91 1.54
C ARG A 668 -5.41 7.69 0.80
N ARG A 669 -6.42 7.01 0.25
CA ARG A 669 -7.52 7.60 -0.52
C ARG A 669 -8.85 7.61 0.21
N GLY A 670 -9.09 6.63 1.07
CA GLY A 670 -10.31 6.48 1.88
C GLY A 670 -10.17 6.95 3.33
N TYR A 671 -9.02 7.48 3.74
CA TYR A 671 -8.74 7.83 5.14
C TYR A 671 -9.05 6.67 6.11
N GLY A 672 -8.81 5.43 5.68
CA GLY A 672 -9.08 4.23 6.45
C GLY A 672 -8.06 4.01 7.58
N VAL A 673 -8.56 3.80 8.79
CA VAL A 673 -7.80 3.16 9.87
C VAL A 673 -7.99 1.66 9.73
N ILE A 674 -6.92 0.98 9.31
CA ILE A 674 -6.99 -0.45 9.01
C ILE A 674 -6.96 -1.23 10.32
N ILE A 675 -7.78 -2.26 10.43
CA ILE A 675 -7.75 -3.27 11.47
C ILE A 675 -7.48 -4.59 10.75
N SER A 676 -6.24 -5.07 10.82
CA SER A 676 -5.90 -6.33 10.18
C SER A 676 -6.62 -7.50 10.83
N HIS A 677 -7.03 -8.49 10.04
CA HIS A 677 -7.42 -9.80 10.54
C HIS A 677 -6.49 -10.89 10.01
N ASN A 678 -6.46 -12.04 10.68
CA ASN A 678 -5.64 -13.15 10.27
C ASN A 678 -6.16 -13.80 8.98
N VAL A 679 -5.30 -14.52 8.28
CA VAL A 679 -5.75 -15.43 7.22
C VAL A 679 -6.48 -16.63 7.85
N PRO A 680 -7.21 -17.46 7.09
CA PRO A 680 -7.82 -18.67 7.63
C PRO A 680 -6.75 -19.74 7.91
N PRO A 681 -7.03 -20.74 8.77
CA PRO A 681 -6.12 -21.85 9.04
C PRO A 681 -5.73 -22.62 7.77
N TYR A 682 -4.55 -23.23 7.78
CA TYR A 682 -4.04 -24.00 6.63
C TYR A 682 -4.51 -25.45 6.64
N GLY A 683 -4.97 -25.95 5.50
CA GLY A 683 -5.17 -27.38 5.27
C GLY A 683 -4.06 -27.97 4.41
N ARG A 684 -3.73 -29.25 4.62
CA ARG A 684 -2.94 -30.03 3.65
C ARG A 684 -3.87 -30.80 2.74
N ALA A 685 -3.62 -30.70 1.44
CA ALA A 685 -4.45 -31.32 0.42
C ALA A 685 -4.60 -32.82 0.64
N GLY A 686 -3.52 -33.52 1.00
CA GLY A 686 -3.54 -34.97 1.09
C GLY A 686 -3.76 -35.63 -0.28
N LEU A 687 -3.75 -36.96 -0.31
CA LEU A 687 -4.22 -37.72 -1.45
C LEU A 687 -5.64 -38.21 -1.18
N TYR A 688 -6.45 -38.33 -2.24
CA TYR A 688 -7.84 -38.75 -2.15
C TYR A 688 -8.20 -39.71 -3.29
N LYS A 689 -9.25 -40.52 -3.07
CA LYS A 689 -9.79 -41.48 -4.04
C LYS A 689 -8.66 -42.34 -4.66
N GLU A 690 -8.59 -42.39 -5.99
CA GLU A 690 -7.66 -43.22 -6.75
C GLU A 690 -6.18 -42.83 -6.60
N LEU A 691 -5.88 -41.61 -6.14
CA LEU A 691 -4.50 -41.16 -5.94
C LEU A 691 -3.81 -41.90 -4.77
N VAL A 692 -4.58 -42.25 -3.73
CA VAL A 692 -4.09 -43.05 -2.59
C VAL A 692 -3.73 -44.45 -3.06
N VAL A 693 -4.64 -45.07 -3.82
CA VAL A 693 -4.45 -46.42 -4.38
C VAL A 693 -3.23 -46.45 -5.30
N LEU A 694 -3.07 -45.43 -6.15
CA LEU A 694 -1.91 -45.33 -7.03
C LEU A 694 -0.60 -45.21 -6.25
N ARG A 695 -0.53 -44.37 -5.21
CA ARG A 695 0.66 -44.25 -4.34
C ARG A 695 1.04 -45.61 -3.75
N ASP A 696 0.05 -46.35 -3.24
CA ASP A 696 0.28 -47.64 -2.59
C ASP A 696 0.72 -48.71 -3.61
N LEU A 697 0.14 -48.72 -4.83
CA LEU A 697 0.59 -49.57 -5.93
C LEU A 697 2.03 -49.27 -6.36
N ILE A 698 2.41 -47.99 -6.42
CA ILE A 698 3.78 -47.56 -6.74
C ILE A 698 4.74 -48.04 -5.65
N ALA A 699 4.37 -47.89 -4.37
CA ALA A 699 5.17 -48.35 -3.24
C ALA A 699 5.38 -49.86 -3.30
N GLU A 700 4.30 -50.64 -3.47
CA GLU A 700 4.36 -52.11 -3.59
C GLU A 700 5.23 -52.54 -4.79
N TYR A 701 5.09 -51.90 -5.95
CA TYR A 701 5.93 -52.22 -7.10
C TYR A 701 7.42 -51.96 -6.84
N ARG A 702 7.75 -50.89 -6.11
CA ARG A 702 9.13 -50.50 -5.81
C ARG A 702 9.82 -51.38 -4.75
N GLU A 703 9.06 -52.10 -3.91
CA GLU A 703 9.64 -53.05 -2.94
C GLU A 703 10.42 -54.17 -3.63
N ASP A 704 9.85 -54.76 -4.69
CA ASP A 704 10.49 -55.77 -5.53
C ASP A 704 9.94 -55.70 -6.97
N PRO A 705 10.55 -54.88 -7.85
CA PRO A 705 10.06 -54.69 -9.23
C PRO A 705 10.06 -55.97 -10.09
N GLN A 706 10.87 -56.98 -9.73
CA GLN A 706 10.90 -58.25 -10.46
C GLN A 706 9.72 -59.12 -10.06
N LYS A 707 9.48 -59.27 -8.76
CA LYS A 707 8.36 -60.07 -8.25
C LYS A 707 7.01 -59.42 -8.55
N ASN A 708 6.94 -58.09 -8.47
CA ASN A 708 5.72 -57.32 -8.64
C ASN A 708 5.54 -56.80 -10.08
N TYR A 709 6.23 -57.38 -11.06
CA TYR A 709 6.17 -56.96 -12.47
C TYR A 709 4.73 -56.85 -13.02
N ALA A 710 3.81 -57.69 -12.55
CA ALA A 710 2.40 -57.65 -12.99
C ALA A 710 1.68 -56.33 -12.65
N LEU A 711 2.13 -55.58 -11.64
CA LEU A 711 1.52 -54.31 -11.23
C LEU A 711 1.72 -53.18 -12.26
N LYS A 712 2.66 -53.34 -13.21
CA LYS A 712 2.96 -52.33 -14.24
C LYS A 712 1.71 -51.89 -15.01
N GLU A 713 0.87 -52.84 -15.40
CA GLU A 713 -0.37 -52.57 -16.14
C GLU A 713 -1.41 -51.88 -15.27
N ALA A 714 -1.56 -52.31 -14.02
CA ALA A 714 -2.48 -51.71 -13.07
C ALA A 714 -2.08 -50.26 -12.76
N ILE A 715 -0.79 -50.00 -12.50
CA ILE A 715 -0.25 -48.66 -12.31
C ILE A 715 -0.48 -47.81 -13.56
N CYS A 716 -0.10 -48.30 -14.74
CA CYS A 716 -0.30 -47.57 -16.00
C CYS A 716 -1.77 -47.22 -16.21
N LYS A 717 -2.68 -48.18 -15.96
CA LYS A 717 -4.11 -47.96 -16.04
C LYS A 717 -4.56 -46.87 -15.08
N LYS A 718 -4.14 -46.91 -13.82
CA LYS A 718 -4.50 -45.88 -12.84
C LYS A 718 -3.94 -44.49 -13.18
N VAL A 719 -2.72 -44.40 -13.71
CA VAL A 719 -2.15 -43.13 -14.19
C VAL A 719 -3.03 -42.53 -15.29
N VAL A 720 -3.39 -43.33 -16.30
CA VAL A 720 -4.23 -42.87 -17.42
C VAL A 720 -5.64 -42.54 -16.95
N ASP A 721 -6.27 -43.41 -16.15
CA ASP A 721 -7.64 -43.20 -15.65
C ASP A 721 -7.75 -41.94 -14.74
N THR A 722 -6.66 -41.53 -14.08
CA THR A 722 -6.61 -40.32 -13.23
C THR A 722 -6.12 -39.07 -13.98
N GLY A 723 -5.71 -39.21 -15.24
CA GLY A 723 -5.12 -38.13 -16.05
C GLY A 723 -3.74 -37.67 -15.59
N LEU A 724 -3.06 -38.45 -14.74
CA LEU A 724 -1.73 -38.09 -14.21
C LEU A 724 -0.63 -38.18 -15.27
N ASP A 725 -0.87 -38.81 -16.42
CA ASP A 725 0.03 -38.79 -17.56
C ASP A 725 0.15 -37.40 -18.21
N ALA A 726 -0.85 -36.52 -18.01
CA ALA A 726 -0.76 -35.10 -18.39
C ALA A 726 0.11 -34.30 -17.41
N ASP A 727 -0.02 -34.58 -16.11
CA ASP A 727 0.76 -33.94 -15.03
C ASP A 727 2.23 -34.38 -15.02
N CYS A 728 2.44 -35.68 -15.18
CA CYS A 728 3.73 -36.36 -15.17
C CYS A 728 3.82 -37.25 -16.42
N PRO A 729 4.22 -36.71 -17.57
CA PRO A 729 4.33 -37.51 -18.78
C PRO A 729 5.50 -38.50 -18.71
N PHE A 730 5.27 -39.71 -19.25
CA PHE A 730 6.35 -40.68 -19.39
C PHE A 730 7.22 -40.35 -20.61
N GLU A 731 8.33 -39.63 -20.38
CA GLU A 731 9.22 -39.12 -21.43
C GLU A 731 9.78 -40.20 -22.37
N ASP A 732 10.05 -41.41 -21.88
CA ASP A 732 10.49 -42.52 -22.75
C ASP A 732 9.40 -42.95 -23.73
N ALA A 733 8.13 -42.93 -23.32
CA ALA A 733 6.99 -43.20 -24.21
C ALA A 733 6.90 -42.15 -25.32
N LYS A 734 7.04 -40.86 -24.97
CA LYS A 734 7.11 -39.76 -25.95
C LYS A 734 8.30 -39.90 -26.90
N ARG A 735 9.50 -40.16 -26.37
CA ARG A 735 10.74 -40.28 -27.15
C ARG A 735 10.68 -41.44 -28.15
N LEU A 736 10.06 -42.56 -27.76
CA LEU A 736 9.93 -43.74 -28.61
C LEU A 736 8.69 -43.71 -29.52
N GLY A 737 7.80 -42.72 -29.35
CA GLY A 737 6.54 -42.64 -30.09
C GLY A 737 5.57 -43.79 -29.79
N ILE A 738 5.70 -44.42 -28.61
CA ILE A 738 4.85 -45.54 -28.18
C ILE A 738 3.81 -44.97 -27.19
N PRO A 739 2.50 -45.07 -27.46
CA PRO A 739 1.48 -44.60 -26.54
C PRO A 739 1.61 -45.25 -25.16
N PHE A 740 1.54 -44.45 -24.10
CA PHE A 740 1.57 -44.94 -22.72
C PHE A 740 0.22 -45.53 -22.33
N THR A 741 0.02 -46.82 -22.62
CA THR A 741 -1.22 -47.55 -22.33
C THR A 741 -0.92 -48.85 -21.58
N PRO A 742 -1.91 -49.45 -20.89
CA PRO A 742 -1.74 -50.74 -20.22
C PRO A 742 -1.20 -51.84 -21.14
N GLU A 743 -1.57 -51.84 -22.41
CA GLU A 743 -1.12 -52.83 -23.41
C GLU A 743 0.35 -52.65 -23.79
N ASN A 744 0.80 -51.38 -23.87
CA ASN A 744 2.14 -51.04 -24.32
C ASN A 744 3.16 -50.93 -23.17
N VAL A 745 2.73 -50.81 -21.90
CA VAL A 745 3.64 -50.54 -20.77
C VAL A 745 4.71 -51.64 -20.58
N ARG A 746 4.38 -52.88 -21.00
CA ARG A 746 5.30 -54.02 -21.00
C ARG A 746 6.46 -53.87 -22.00
N MET A 747 6.34 -53.00 -23.01
CA MET A 747 7.37 -52.75 -24.01
C MET A 747 8.53 -51.90 -23.47
N PHE A 748 8.32 -51.16 -22.37
CA PHE A 748 9.36 -50.33 -21.75
C PHE A 748 10.19 -51.14 -20.74
N SER A 749 11.48 -50.82 -20.64
CA SER A 749 12.35 -51.47 -19.65
C SER A 749 11.87 -51.20 -18.20
N ALA A 750 12.21 -52.10 -17.28
CA ALA A 750 11.93 -51.90 -15.86
C ALA A 750 12.64 -50.65 -15.31
N HIS A 751 13.85 -50.36 -15.81
CA HIS A 751 14.61 -49.17 -15.40
C HIS A 751 13.91 -47.86 -15.80
N ALA A 752 13.52 -47.73 -17.07
CA ALA A 752 12.81 -46.53 -17.54
C ALA A 752 11.48 -46.32 -16.78
N PHE A 753 10.74 -47.41 -16.52
CA PHE A 753 9.51 -47.32 -15.76
C PHE A 753 9.75 -46.96 -14.28
N ASN A 754 10.80 -47.50 -13.65
CA ASN A 754 11.19 -47.11 -12.29
C ASN A 754 11.53 -45.62 -12.19
N ASP A 755 12.30 -45.09 -13.15
CA ASP A 755 12.67 -43.67 -13.16
C ASP A 755 11.44 -42.77 -13.33
N TYR A 756 10.47 -43.21 -14.14
CA TYR A 756 9.16 -42.57 -14.25
C TYR A 756 8.38 -42.60 -12.93
N LEU A 757 8.34 -43.74 -12.26
CA LEU A 757 7.65 -43.90 -10.98
C LEU A 757 8.25 -43.05 -9.86
N VAL A 758 9.57 -42.79 -9.88
CA VAL A 758 10.20 -41.86 -8.93
C VAL A 758 9.64 -40.46 -9.10
N LYS A 759 9.60 -39.94 -10.33
CA LYS A 759 9.02 -38.61 -10.63
C LYS A 759 7.55 -38.53 -10.27
N LEU A 760 6.78 -39.56 -10.61
CA LEU A 760 5.35 -39.62 -10.30
C LEU A 760 5.11 -39.66 -8.78
N TYR A 761 5.92 -40.43 -8.04
CA TYR A 761 5.82 -40.50 -6.58
C TYR A 761 6.19 -39.16 -5.93
N GLU A 762 7.24 -38.48 -6.41
CA GLU A 762 7.59 -37.12 -5.98
C GLU A 762 6.45 -36.13 -6.24
N TYR A 763 5.80 -36.21 -7.41
CA TYR A 763 4.63 -35.39 -7.72
C TYR A 763 3.45 -35.66 -6.78
N LEU A 764 3.16 -36.93 -6.48
CA LEU A 764 2.12 -37.30 -5.51
C LEU A 764 2.45 -36.76 -4.11
N GLN A 765 3.72 -36.75 -3.69
CA GLN A 765 4.13 -36.14 -2.41
C GLN A 765 3.95 -34.61 -2.41
N VAL A 766 4.21 -33.95 -3.53
CA VAL A 766 3.93 -32.51 -3.70
C VAL A 766 2.43 -32.26 -3.56
N LEU A 767 1.58 -33.04 -4.25
CA LEU A 767 0.12 -32.94 -4.10
C LEU A 767 -0.32 -33.18 -2.66
N GLU A 768 0.19 -34.22 -2.01
CA GLU A 768 -0.19 -34.59 -0.64
C GLU A 768 0.15 -33.50 0.37
N SER A 769 1.29 -32.82 0.18
CA SER A 769 1.82 -31.83 1.11
C SER A 769 1.38 -30.39 0.81
N ARG A 770 0.84 -30.11 -0.39
CA ARG A 770 0.44 -28.77 -0.81
C ARG A 770 -0.60 -28.17 0.14
N LEU A 771 -0.39 -26.91 0.48
CA LEU A 771 -1.24 -26.16 1.40
C LEU A 771 -2.43 -25.53 0.65
N PHE A 772 -3.54 -25.37 1.37
CA PHE A 772 -4.70 -24.59 0.95
C PHE A 772 -5.28 -23.83 2.15
N SER A 773 -6.10 -22.80 1.90
CA SER A 773 -6.86 -22.11 2.96
C SER A 773 -8.06 -22.96 3.40
N SER A 774 -8.08 -23.41 4.64
CA SER A 774 -9.13 -24.25 5.21
C SER A 774 -10.27 -23.39 5.77
N GLY A 775 -11.26 -23.10 4.91
CA GLY A 775 -12.41 -22.26 5.26
C GLY A 775 -12.10 -20.77 5.27
N LEU A 776 -12.84 -20.02 6.10
CA LEU A 776 -12.78 -18.56 6.19
C LEU A 776 -12.52 -18.12 7.64
N HIS A 777 -11.81 -17.01 7.82
CA HIS A 777 -11.49 -16.46 9.13
C HIS A 777 -12.74 -15.87 9.81
N THR A 778 -12.83 -15.96 11.14
CA THR A 778 -13.87 -15.28 11.92
C THR A 778 -13.24 -14.24 12.84
N LEU A 779 -13.63 -12.98 12.68
CA LEU A 779 -13.02 -11.85 13.37
C LEU A 779 -13.02 -12.03 14.89
N GLY A 780 -11.85 -11.89 15.50
CA GLY A 780 -11.63 -12.03 16.95
C GLY A 780 -11.75 -13.46 17.48
N GLU A 781 -11.74 -14.48 16.63
CA GLU A 781 -11.66 -15.89 17.04
C GLU A 781 -10.20 -16.34 17.10
N ALA A 782 -9.72 -16.67 18.29
CA ALA A 782 -8.41 -17.31 18.42
C ALA A 782 -8.48 -18.75 17.89
N PRO A 783 -7.42 -19.25 17.23
CA PRO A 783 -7.41 -20.60 16.71
C PRO A 783 -7.53 -21.62 17.84
N ASP A 784 -8.28 -22.69 17.59
CA ASP A 784 -8.33 -23.84 18.50
C ASP A 784 -7.06 -24.71 18.43
N GLU A 785 -7.03 -25.85 19.12
CA GLU A 785 -5.84 -26.72 19.14
C GLU A 785 -5.50 -27.31 17.76
N GLU A 786 -6.51 -27.63 16.93
CA GLU A 786 -6.33 -28.20 15.60
C GLU A 786 -5.89 -27.13 14.61
N GLU A 787 -6.55 -25.97 14.62
CA GLU A 787 -6.18 -24.82 13.80
C GLU A 787 -4.79 -24.29 14.14
N MET A 788 -4.43 -24.25 15.43
CA MET A 788 -3.09 -23.89 15.87
C MET A 788 -2.05 -24.88 15.35
N ALA A 789 -2.33 -26.19 15.43
CA ALA A 789 -1.43 -27.20 14.86
C ALA A 789 -1.24 -27.00 13.35
N ALA A 790 -2.33 -26.73 12.62
CA ALA A 790 -2.29 -26.42 11.19
C ALA A 790 -1.38 -25.21 10.86
N TYR A 791 -1.49 -24.10 11.60
CA TYR A 791 -0.58 -22.96 11.42
C TYR A 791 0.89 -23.33 11.65
N LEU A 792 1.18 -24.02 12.76
CA LEU A 792 2.55 -24.38 13.13
C LEU A 792 3.14 -25.39 12.14
N GLU A 793 2.37 -26.38 11.69
CA GLU A 793 2.82 -27.35 10.68
C GLU A 793 3.03 -26.71 9.30
N ALA A 794 2.21 -25.74 8.92
CA ALA A 794 2.41 -24.98 7.69
C ALA A 794 3.70 -24.14 7.76
N TYR A 795 3.95 -23.48 8.90
CA TYR A 795 5.13 -22.62 9.10
C TYR A 795 6.44 -23.39 9.26
N PHE A 796 6.48 -24.42 10.12
CA PHE A 796 7.71 -25.19 10.41
C PHE A 796 7.92 -26.40 9.48
N GLY A 797 6.87 -26.85 8.77
CA GLY A 797 6.91 -28.08 7.98
C GLY A 797 6.74 -29.36 8.82
N ASN A 798 6.80 -30.51 8.13
CA ASN A 798 6.48 -31.83 8.69
C ASN A 798 7.66 -32.57 9.35
N GLU A 799 8.85 -31.99 9.51
CA GLU A 799 9.99 -32.73 10.10
C GLU A 799 9.84 -32.90 11.63
N PRO A 800 9.48 -34.10 12.11
CA PRO A 800 9.29 -34.34 13.52
C PRO A 800 10.55 -35.05 14.02
N ARG A 801 11.59 -34.31 14.43
CA ARG A 801 12.60 -34.70 15.45
C ARG A 801 13.87 -33.84 15.32
N ARG A 802 14.12 -33.05 16.40
CA ARG A 802 15.17 -32.04 16.61
C ARG A 802 14.84 -30.68 16.00
N ARG A 803 13.78 -30.04 16.52
CA ARG A 803 13.73 -28.58 16.50
C ARG A 803 14.91 -28.07 17.31
N GLU A 804 15.69 -27.16 16.74
CA GLU A 804 16.75 -26.48 17.48
C GLU A 804 16.12 -25.58 18.56
N GLU A 805 16.84 -25.25 19.65
CA GLU A 805 16.29 -24.40 20.74
C GLU A 805 15.65 -23.10 20.21
N ARG A 806 16.21 -22.55 19.13
CA ARG A 806 15.69 -21.34 18.46
C ARG A 806 14.31 -21.55 17.80
N GLU A 807 14.06 -22.72 17.23
CA GLU A 807 12.77 -23.04 16.60
C GLU A 807 11.68 -23.26 17.66
N GLU A 808 12.04 -23.78 18.84
CA GLU A 808 11.10 -23.91 19.97
C GLU A 808 10.70 -22.55 20.56
N GLU A 809 11.64 -21.59 20.63
CA GLU A 809 11.35 -20.21 21.03
C GLU A 809 10.44 -19.51 20.02
N GLU A 810 10.71 -19.67 18.72
CA GLU A 810 9.90 -19.09 17.66
C GLU A 810 8.50 -19.70 17.59
N GLU A 811 8.37 -21.01 17.78
CA GLU A 811 7.08 -21.69 17.85
C GLU A 811 6.22 -21.18 19.00
N ARG A 812 6.83 -21.02 20.18
CA ARG A 812 6.16 -20.45 21.34
C ARG A 812 5.69 -19.03 21.06
N LEU A 813 6.54 -18.21 20.44
CA LEU A 813 6.18 -16.86 20.04
C LEU A 813 5.00 -16.85 19.05
N VAL A 814 5.05 -17.66 17.98
CA VAL A 814 3.96 -17.75 17.00
C VAL A 814 2.66 -18.16 17.69
N ARG A 815 2.69 -19.16 18.56
CA ARG A 815 1.50 -19.59 19.34
C ARG A 815 0.96 -18.47 20.23
N GLU A 816 1.82 -17.77 20.97
CA GLU A 816 1.44 -16.64 21.83
C GLU A 816 0.82 -15.48 21.04
N LEU A 817 1.34 -15.20 19.85
CA LEU A 817 0.82 -14.13 18.98
C LEU A 817 -0.49 -14.53 18.28
N LEU A 818 -0.63 -15.78 17.83
CA LEU A 818 -1.89 -16.28 17.26
C LEU A 818 -3.03 -16.29 18.29
N MET A 819 -2.75 -16.58 19.56
CA MET A 819 -3.75 -16.48 20.63
C MET A 819 -4.24 -15.04 20.87
N GLN A 820 -3.48 -14.02 20.44
CA GLN A 820 -3.88 -12.62 20.50
C GLN A 820 -4.78 -12.21 19.32
N THR A 821 -5.29 -13.14 18.51
CA THR A 821 -6.28 -12.84 17.45
C THR A 821 -7.55 -12.16 17.99
N THR A 822 -7.86 -12.32 19.28
CA THR A 822 -8.91 -11.57 19.97
C THR A 822 -8.70 -10.04 19.94
N ASP A 823 -7.47 -9.57 19.72
CA ASP A 823 -7.12 -8.17 19.53
C ASP A 823 -7.82 -7.54 18.30
N GLU A 824 -8.24 -8.33 17.32
CA GLU A 824 -8.96 -7.84 16.15
C GLU A 824 -10.24 -7.09 16.52
N LEU A 825 -11.10 -7.72 17.31
CA LEU A 825 -12.32 -7.10 17.82
C LEU A 825 -12.01 -6.02 18.85
N MET A 826 -11.03 -6.26 19.73
CA MET A 826 -10.63 -5.28 20.74
C MET A 826 -10.19 -3.96 20.10
N ASN A 827 -9.30 -4.01 19.10
CA ASN A 827 -8.75 -2.82 18.46
C ASN A 827 -9.74 -2.18 17.48
N LEU A 828 -10.66 -2.95 16.88
CA LEU A 828 -11.80 -2.36 16.16
C LEU A 828 -12.67 -1.51 17.10
N LEU A 829 -12.97 -2.01 18.29
CA LEU A 829 -13.70 -1.25 19.32
C LEU A 829 -12.92 -0.03 19.83
N ARG A 830 -11.61 -0.17 20.07
CA ARG A 830 -10.75 0.96 20.44
C ARG A 830 -10.75 2.04 19.35
N GLY A 831 -10.73 1.65 18.08
CA GLY A 831 -10.83 2.60 16.98
C GLY A 831 -12.16 3.36 17.03
N LEU A 832 -13.27 2.67 17.32
CA LEU A 832 -14.58 3.30 17.53
C LEU A 832 -14.68 4.12 18.82
N ASN A 833 -13.72 3.99 19.74
CA ASN A 833 -13.53 4.87 20.89
C ASN A 833 -12.64 6.09 20.58
N GLY A 834 -12.15 6.24 19.35
CA GLY A 834 -11.20 7.30 18.99
C GLY A 834 -9.86 7.14 19.71
N GLU A 835 -9.41 5.90 19.89
CA GLU A 835 -8.12 5.55 20.50
C GLU A 835 -7.04 5.32 19.43
N TYR A 836 -5.78 5.27 19.89
CA TYR A 836 -4.65 4.99 19.01
C TYR A 836 -4.52 3.49 18.75
N ILE A 837 -4.49 3.09 17.48
CA ILE A 837 -4.32 1.71 17.04
C ILE A 837 -2.87 1.46 16.67
N LEU A 838 -2.29 0.42 17.27
CA LEU A 838 -0.90 0.05 17.04
C LEU A 838 -0.66 -0.32 15.56
N PRO A 839 0.36 0.24 14.92
CA PRO A 839 0.75 -0.13 13.56
C PRO A 839 1.58 -1.42 13.55
N ALA A 840 1.50 -2.14 12.43
CA ALA A 840 2.29 -3.35 12.15
C ALA A 840 2.58 -3.46 10.64
N PRO A 841 3.64 -4.18 10.22
CA PRO A 841 3.78 -4.51 8.80
C PRO A 841 2.65 -5.45 8.37
N GLY A 842 2.02 -5.18 7.22
CA GLY A 842 1.24 -6.21 6.54
C GLY A 842 2.16 -7.17 5.79
N GLY A 843 1.80 -8.44 5.72
CA GLY A 843 2.63 -9.51 5.18
C GLY A 843 2.01 -10.89 5.36
N ASP A 844 2.77 -11.92 5.02
CA ASP A 844 2.32 -13.32 5.08
C ASP A 844 3.07 -14.10 6.16
N LEU A 845 2.39 -14.93 6.96
CA LEU A 845 3.05 -15.66 8.05
C LEU A 845 4.12 -16.63 7.53
N LEU A 846 3.83 -17.37 6.45
CA LEU A 846 4.74 -18.37 5.90
C LEU A 846 5.99 -17.73 5.30
N ARG A 847 5.85 -16.53 4.72
CA ARG A 847 6.95 -15.80 4.10
C ARG A 847 7.71 -14.87 5.06
N ASP A 848 6.99 -14.03 5.78
CA ASP A 848 7.53 -12.92 6.58
C ASP A 848 7.72 -13.28 8.06
N GLY A 849 7.19 -14.42 8.50
CA GLY A 849 7.37 -14.95 9.85
C GLY A 849 6.52 -14.24 10.92
N PRO A 850 6.83 -14.41 12.22
CA PRO A 850 5.99 -13.93 13.33
C PRO A 850 5.84 -12.40 13.37
N GLY A 851 6.62 -11.63 12.62
CA GLY A 851 6.55 -10.17 12.60
C GLY A 851 5.25 -9.59 12.03
N VAL A 852 4.44 -10.41 11.34
CA VAL A 852 3.10 -10.03 10.83
C VAL A 852 2.00 -10.24 11.87
N LEU A 853 2.32 -10.95 12.97
CA LEU A 853 1.44 -11.22 14.09
C LEU A 853 1.83 -10.31 15.28
N PRO A 854 0.89 -10.06 16.23
CA PRO A 854 -0.51 -10.47 16.19
C PRO A 854 -1.32 -9.56 15.25
N THR A 855 -2.50 -10.01 14.85
CA THR A 855 -3.44 -9.21 14.04
C THR A 855 -4.21 -8.19 14.89
N GLY A 856 -5.19 -7.52 14.31
CA GLY A 856 -5.89 -6.39 14.93
C GLY A 856 -5.06 -5.10 14.95
N ARG A 857 -4.19 -4.90 13.95
CA ARG A 857 -3.25 -3.77 13.88
C ARG A 857 -3.53 -2.85 12.70
N ASN A 858 -3.07 -1.60 12.80
CA ASN A 858 -3.12 -0.61 11.71
C ASN A 858 -1.99 -0.83 10.72
N ILE A 859 -2.19 -1.81 9.84
CA ILE A 859 -1.12 -2.26 8.95
C ILE A 859 -0.61 -1.18 8.00
N HIS A 860 0.65 -1.32 7.61
CA HIS A 860 1.33 -0.47 6.64
C HIS A 860 2.12 -1.33 5.65
N SER A 861 2.54 -0.69 4.54
CA SER A 861 3.42 -1.30 3.53
C SER A 861 4.89 -1.12 3.91
N LEU A 862 5.72 -0.63 2.99
CA LEU A 862 7.17 -0.50 3.14
C LEU A 862 7.70 0.82 2.54
N ASP A 863 8.98 1.12 2.78
CA ASP A 863 9.71 2.23 2.15
C ASP A 863 10.12 1.87 0.70
N PRO A 864 9.53 2.49 -0.34
CA PRO A 864 9.79 2.14 -1.73
C PRO A 864 11.21 2.49 -2.19
N TYR A 865 11.96 3.31 -1.44
CA TYR A 865 13.38 3.57 -1.75
C TYR A 865 14.31 2.43 -1.31
N ARG A 866 13.80 1.38 -0.67
CA ARG A 866 14.61 0.22 -0.25
C ARG A 866 14.38 -1.02 -1.11
N MET A 867 13.70 -0.86 -2.25
CA MET A 867 13.31 -1.96 -3.13
C MET A 867 14.25 -2.12 -4.36
N PRO A 868 14.75 -3.33 -4.67
CA PRO A 868 14.58 -4.57 -3.91
C PRO A 868 15.42 -4.62 -2.63
N SER A 869 14.92 -5.32 -1.62
CA SER A 869 15.76 -5.69 -0.46
C SER A 869 16.92 -6.61 -0.90
N PRO A 870 18.02 -6.70 -0.15
CA PRO A 870 19.13 -7.60 -0.51
C PRO A 870 18.70 -9.04 -0.76
N ALA A 871 17.88 -9.62 0.12
CA ALA A 871 17.40 -11.00 -0.04
C ALA A 871 16.49 -11.15 -1.26
N ALA A 872 15.59 -10.19 -1.48
CA ALA A 872 14.69 -10.19 -2.64
C ALA A 872 15.46 -10.09 -3.97
N TYR A 873 16.53 -9.27 -4.01
CA TYR A 873 17.39 -9.16 -5.18
C TYR A 873 18.08 -10.49 -5.51
N GLU A 874 18.67 -11.15 -4.51
CA GLU A 874 19.34 -12.45 -4.70
C GLU A 874 18.36 -13.54 -5.15
N ARG A 875 17.18 -13.60 -4.52
CA ARG A 875 16.16 -14.60 -4.83
C ARG A 875 15.54 -14.39 -6.22
N GLY A 876 15.21 -13.15 -6.56
CA GLY A 876 14.76 -12.77 -7.90
C GLY A 876 15.81 -13.05 -8.97
N ARG A 877 17.09 -12.86 -8.66
CA ARG A 877 18.20 -13.22 -9.55
C ARG A 877 18.22 -14.71 -9.87
N GLU A 878 18.11 -15.55 -8.85
CA GLU A 878 18.04 -17.00 -9.04
C GLU A 878 16.86 -17.41 -9.92
N ILE A 879 15.69 -16.80 -9.72
CA ILE A 879 14.50 -17.04 -10.54
C ILE A 879 14.74 -16.63 -12.00
N GLY A 880 15.31 -15.45 -12.25
CA GLY A 880 15.66 -14.97 -13.59
C GLY A 880 16.58 -15.95 -14.32
N GLN A 881 17.59 -16.48 -13.64
CA GLN A 881 18.50 -17.50 -14.19
C GLN A 881 17.77 -18.79 -14.55
N LYS A 882 16.85 -19.26 -13.69
CA LYS A 882 16.05 -20.46 -13.95
C LYS A 882 15.11 -20.28 -15.15
N ILE A 883 14.48 -19.10 -15.30
CA ILE A 883 13.66 -18.77 -16.47
C ILE A 883 14.48 -18.83 -17.76
N ILE A 884 15.68 -18.25 -17.77
CA ILE A 884 16.60 -18.28 -18.92
C ILE A 884 17.01 -19.72 -19.24
N ALA A 885 17.43 -20.48 -18.23
CA ALA A 885 17.90 -21.85 -18.38
C ALA A 885 16.80 -22.79 -18.94
N GLN A 886 15.58 -22.68 -18.41
CA GLN A 886 14.43 -23.46 -18.90
C GLN A 886 14.13 -23.13 -20.37
N HIS A 887 14.13 -21.86 -20.76
CA HIS A 887 13.88 -21.48 -22.15
C HIS A 887 14.99 -22.00 -23.08
N LEU A 888 16.25 -21.92 -22.66
CA LEU A 888 17.39 -22.44 -23.42
C LEU A 888 17.30 -23.96 -23.62
N GLN A 889 16.87 -24.69 -22.58
CA GLN A 889 16.66 -26.14 -22.66
C GLN A 889 15.53 -26.51 -23.64
N GLU A 890 14.47 -25.73 -23.69
CA GLU A 890 13.29 -25.99 -24.52
C GLU A 890 13.47 -25.60 -25.98
N HIS A 891 14.20 -24.50 -26.24
CA HIS A 891 14.26 -23.89 -27.58
C HIS A 891 15.67 -23.79 -28.17
N GLY A 892 16.73 -24.09 -27.40
CA GLY A 892 18.12 -24.04 -27.86
C GLY A 892 18.66 -22.63 -28.11
N LYS A 893 17.93 -21.58 -27.72
CA LYS A 893 18.31 -20.16 -27.83
C LYS A 893 17.84 -19.39 -26.60
N TYR A 894 18.39 -18.20 -26.37
CA TYR A 894 17.91 -17.29 -25.32
C TYR A 894 16.55 -16.69 -25.70
N PRO A 895 15.66 -16.39 -24.72
CA PRO A 895 14.44 -15.65 -25.01
C PRO A 895 14.81 -14.21 -25.42
N GLU A 896 14.18 -13.67 -26.46
CA GLU A 896 14.46 -12.27 -26.85
C GLU A 896 13.74 -11.28 -25.95
N THR A 897 12.53 -11.62 -25.49
CA THR A 897 11.76 -10.81 -24.55
C THR A 897 11.07 -11.68 -23.51
N VAL A 898 11.15 -11.26 -22.25
CA VAL A 898 10.40 -11.85 -21.13
C VAL A 898 9.47 -10.79 -20.55
N ALA A 899 8.18 -11.07 -20.48
CA ALA A 899 7.27 -10.20 -19.75
C ALA A 899 7.35 -10.50 -18.24
N VAL A 900 7.55 -9.47 -17.43
CA VAL A 900 7.64 -9.55 -15.97
C VAL A 900 6.45 -8.81 -15.38
N MET A 901 5.65 -9.51 -14.59
CA MET A 901 4.55 -8.89 -13.86
C MET A 901 5.10 -8.15 -12.63
N LEU A 902 4.82 -6.86 -12.53
CA LEU A 902 5.22 -5.99 -11.43
C LEU A 902 3.98 -5.53 -10.68
N TRP A 903 3.62 -6.25 -9.63
CA TRP A 903 2.35 -6.07 -8.93
C TRP A 903 2.57 -5.64 -7.49
N GLY A 904 1.69 -4.75 -6.99
CA GLY A 904 1.81 -4.26 -5.62
C GLY A 904 1.68 -5.37 -4.57
N LEU A 905 0.88 -6.40 -4.86
CA LEU A 905 0.59 -7.50 -3.93
C LEU A 905 1.85 -8.30 -3.60
N ASP A 906 2.53 -8.86 -4.60
CA ASP A 906 3.81 -9.54 -4.44
C ASP A 906 4.91 -8.56 -4.06
N ALA A 907 5.12 -7.44 -4.77
CA ALA A 907 6.30 -6.61 -4.55
C ALA A 907 6.42 -6.08 -3.12
N ILE A 908 5.31 -5.83 -2.42
CA ILE A 908 5.31 -5.45 -1.00
C ILE A 908 5.74 -6.62 -0.11
N LYS A 909 5.07 -7.77 -0.20
CA LYS A 909 5.40 -8.96 0.61
C LYS A 909 6.79 -9.49 0.30
N THR A 910 7.15 -9.47 -0.98
CA THR A 910 8.43 -9.96 -1.46
C THR A 910 9.58 -8.99 -1.26
N LYS A 911 9.27 -7.73 -0.95
CA LYS A 911 10.24 -6.63 -0.82
C LYS A 911 11.01 -6.45 -2.13
N GLY A 912 10.32 -6.63 -3.26
CA GLY A 912 10.80 -6.40 -4.63
C GLY A 912 11.46 -7.60 -5.32
N GLU A 913 11.01 -8.82 -5.10
CA GLU A 913 11.63 -10.00 -5.72
C GLU A 913 11.43 -10.03 -7.25
N SER A 914 10.24 -9.65 -7.74
CA SER A 914 9.98 -9.37 -9.15
C SER A 914 10.91 -8.33 -9.78
N LEU A 915 11.39 -7.33 -9.01
CA LEU A 915 12.46 -6.45 -9.48
C LEU A 915 13.80 -7.15 -9.59
N GLY A 916 14.12 -8.07 -8.68
CA GLY A 916 15.31 -8.93 -8.79
C GLY A 916 15.30 -9.76 -10.07
N ILE A 917 14.14 -10.32 -10.44
CA ILE A 917 13.95 -11.06 -11.71
C ILE A 917 14.25 -10.13 -12.89
N LEU A 918 13.63 -8.94 -12.92
CA LEU A 918 13.84 -7.97 -13.99
C LEU A 918 15.31 -7.54 -14.11
N LEU A 919 15.96 -7.24 -12.99
CA LEU A 919 17.35 -6.79 -12.97
C LEU A 919 18.31 -7.86 -13.49
N GLU A 920 18.08 -9.14 -13.18
CA GLU A 920 18.87 -10.23 -13.76
C GLU A 920 18.68 -10.31 -15.28
N LEU A 921 17.44 -10.30 -15.76
CA LEU A 921 17.14 -10.36 -17.20
C LEU A 921 17.86 -9.26 -17.99
N VAL A 922 17.92 -8.04 -17.44
CA VAL A 922 18.60 -6.89 -18.04
C VAL A 922 20.13 -6.92 -17.86
N GLY A 923 20.62 -7.65 -16.85
CA GLY A 923 22.02 -7.65 -16.42
C GLY A 923 22.39 -6.37 -15.67
N ALA A 924 21.66 -6.07 -14.61
CA ALA A 924 21.77 -4.84 -13.81
C ALA A 924 21.77 -5.11 -12.29
N GLU A 925 22.18 -4.12 -11.49
CA GLU A 925 22.26 -4.23 -10.03
C GLU A 925 21.79 -2.97 -9.29
N PRO A 926 21.22 -3.08 -8.07
CA PRO A 926 20.79 -1.91 -7.30
C PRO A 926 21.96 -1.18 -6.64
N VAL A 927 22.04 0.14 -6.85
CA VAL A 927 23.03 1.02 -6.23
C VAL A 927 22.42 1.72 -5.01
N LYS A 928 23.11 1.61 -3.87
CA LYS A 928 22.68 2.22 -2.61
C LYS A 928 23.58 3.39 -2.22
N GLU A 929 22.96 4.46 -1.73
CA GLU A 929 23.68 5.55 -1.05
C GLU A 929 23.94 5.22 0.44
N GLY A 930 24.67 6.09 1.15
CA GLY A 930 25.13 5.85 2.52
C GLY A 930 24.03 5.58 3.57
N THR A 931 22.77 5.91 3.28
CA THR A 931 21.61 5.63 4.14
C THR A 931 20.95 4.26 3.87
N GLY A 932 21.39 3.58 2.81
CA GLY A 932 20.84 2.32 2.34
C GLY A 932 19.66 2.45 1.37
N ARG A 933 19.27 3.68 0.98
CA ARG A 933 18.29 3.92 -0.09
C ARG A 933 18.89 3.55 -1.45
N ILE A 934 18.07 2.94 -2.30
CA ILE A 934 18.35 2.65 -3.69
C ILE A 934 18.06 3.92 -4.50
N VAL A 935 19.11 4.37 -5.18
CA VAL A 935 19.11 5.62 -5.94
C VAL A 935 19.25 5.40 -7.44
N ARG A 936 19.65 4.18 -7.84
CA ARG A 936 19.84 3.80 -9.24
C ARG A 936 19.88 2.29 -9.40
N TYR A 937 19.55 1.79 -10.60
CA TYR A 937 19.88 0.44 -11.06
C TYR A 937 20.98 0.54 -12.12
N GLU A 938 22.18 0.02 -11.86
CA GLU A 938 23.34 0.15 -12.76
C GLU A 938 23.49 -1.05 -13.68
N LEU A 939 23.93 -0.84 -14.94
CA LEU A 939 24.21 -1.95 -15.85
C LEU A 939 25.53 -2.61 -15.45
N LYS A 940 25.52 -3.94 -15.32
CA LYS A 940 26.74 -4.71 -15.14
C LYS A 940 27.48 -4.81 -16.48
N PRO A 941 28.82 -4.87 -16.51
CA PRO A 941 29.55 -5.15 -17.74
C PRO A 941 29.07 -6.46 -18.37
N LEU A 942 28.84 -6.47 -19.69
CA LEU A 942 28.27 -7.64 -20.38
C LEU A 942 29.08 -8.94 -20.13
N ALA A 943 30.40 -8.82 -19.97
CA ALA A 943 31.29 -9.93 -19.64
C ALA A 943 31.01 -10.60 -18.28
N GLU A 944 30.33 -9.90 -17.36
CA GLU A 944 29.96 -10.38 -16.02
C GLU A 944 28.50 -10.87 -15.95
N VAL A 945 27.67 -10.57 -16.96
CA VAL A 945 26.23 -10.93 -16.99
C VAL A 945 26.05 -12.43 -17.29
N GLY A 946 26.88 -13.02 -18.15
CA GLY A 946 26.82 -14.46 -18.48
C GLY A 946 25.70 -14.87 -19.44
N HIS A 947 24.88 -13.93 -19.90
CA HIS A 947 23.87 -14.09 -20.95
C HIS A 947 23.67 -12.76 -21.71
N PRO A 948 23.06 -12.76 -22.91
CA PRO A 948 22.62 -11.52 -23.57
C PRO A 948 21.68 -10.71 -22.69
N ARG A 949 21.66 -9.38 -22.80
CA ARG A 949 20.61 -8.58 -22.14
C ARG A 949 19.26 -8.91 -22.75
N ILE A 950 18.39 -9.49 -21.94
CA ILE A 950 17.05 -9.92 -22.34
C ILE A 950 16.13 -8.71 -22.32
N ASP A 951 15.32 -8.51 -23.36
CA ASP A 951 14.35 -7.41 -23.35
C ASP A 951 13.18 -7.74 -22.41
N VAL A 952 12.56 -6.72 -21.83
CA VAL A 952 11.54 -6.91 -20.79
C VAL A 952 10.29 -6.12 -21.10
N LEU A 953 9.13 -6.77 -21.09
CA LEU A 953 7.84 -6.10 -20.93
C LEU A 953 7.48 -6.07 -19.45
N GLY A 954 7.71 -4.95 -18.78
CA GLY A 954 7.29 -4.76 -17.39
C GLY A 954 5.82 -4.38 -17.33
N ASN A 955 4.93 -5.34 -17.07
CA ASN A 955 3.50 -5.06 -16.91
C ASN A 955 3.19 -4.69 -15.46
N LEU A 956 2.83 -3.44 -15.21
CA LEU A 956 2.56 -2.89 -13.89
C LEU A 956 1.08 -3.02 -13.56
N SER A 957 0.74 -3.46 -12.35
CA SER A 957 -0.62 -3.23 -11.84
C SER A 957 -0.82 -1.74 -11.52
N GLY A 958 -2.07 -1.26 -11.52
CA GLY A 958 -2.38 0.13 -11.16
C GLY A 958 -1.90 0.50 -9.74
N ILE A 959 -1.94 -0.45 -8.81
CA ILE A 959 -1.41 -0.27 -7.45
C ILE A 959 0.11 -0.07 -7.48
N PHE A 960 0.83 -0.87 -8.27
CA PHE A 960 2.28 -0.75 -8.40
C PHE A 960 2.66 0.61 -9.02
N ARG A 961 1.97 0.98 -10.11
CA ARG A 961 2.09 2.29 -10.78
C ARG A 961 1.98 3.45 -9.79
N ASP A 962 0.97 3.43 -8.93
CA ASP A 962 0.68 4.56 -8.03
C ASP A 962 1.55 4.55 -6.77
N SER A 963 2.00 3.39 -6.31
CA SER A 963 2.76 3.24 -5.06
C SER A 963 4.28 3.32 -5.23
N PHE A 964 4.81 2.97 -6.40
CA PHE A 964 6.24 2.80 -6.67
C PHE A 964 6.76 3.67 -7.82
N VAL A 965 6.22 4.88 -7.97
CA VAL A 965 6.64 5.84 -9.02
C VAL A 965 8.16 6.04 -9.06
N ASN A 966 8.82 6.11 -7.90
CA ASN A 966 10.28 6.22 -7.82
C ASN A 966 11.00 5.02 -8.45
N VAL A 967 10.52 3.79 -8.22
CA VAL A 967 11.09 2.57 -8.81
C VAL A 967 10.91 2.59 -10.33
N ILE A 968 9.73 2.98 -10.80
CA ILE A 968 9.42 3.09 -12.23
C ILE A 968 10.36 4.08 -12.93
N GLU A 969 10.60 5.25 -12.32
CA GLU A 969 11.52 6.25 -12.86
C GLU A 969 12.99 5.76 -12.90
N LEU A 970 13.41 4.93 -11.93
CA LEU A 970 14.74 4.31 -11.93
C LEU A 970 14.88 3.18 -12.97
N LEU A 971 13.82 2.41 -13.20
CA LEU A 971 13.79 1.37 -14.22
C LEU A 971 13.75 1.96 -15.64
N ASP A 972 12.98 3.02 -15.88
CA ASP A 972 12.97 3.72 -17.17
C ASP A 972 14.36 4.27 -17.51
N ASP A 973 15.08 4.85 -16.55
CA ASP A 973 16.49 5.25 -16.71
C ASP A 973 17.40 4.07 -17.10
N LEU A 974 17.21 2.92 -16.46
CA LEU A 974 17.94 1.69 -16.77
C LEU A 974 17.69 1.25 -18.23
N PHE A 975 16.43 1.18 -18.67
CA PHE A 975 16.09 0.77 -20.04
C PHE A 975 16.59 1.77 -21.09
N GLN A 976 16.55 3.06 -20.81
CA GLN A 976 17.14 4.07 -21.69
C GLN A 976 18.65 3.85 -21.87
N ARG A 977 19.39 3.58 -20.78
CA ARG A 977 20.83 3.27 -20.86
C ARG A 977 21.10 1.95 -21.56
N ALA A 978 20.31 0.91 -21.29
CA ALA A 978 20.45 -0.40 -21.94
C ALA A 978 20.18 -0.33 -23.45
N ALA A 979 19.27 0.54 -23.89
CA ALA A 979 19.01 0.78 -25.30
C ALA A 979 20.10 1.60 -26.01
N GLN A 980 20.91 2.37 -25.26
CA GLN A 980 21.91 3.30 -25.81
C GLN A 980 23.34 2.78 -25.76
N VAL A 981 23.67 1.93 -24.77
CA VAL A 981 25.02 1.35 -24.61
C VAL A 981 25.48 0.66 -25.89
N ASP A 982 26.76 0.83 -26.23
CA ASP A 982 27.35 0.31 -27.47
C ASP A 982 27.69 -1.18 -27.30
N GLU A 983 26.67 -2.02 -27.46
CA GLU A 983 26.76 -3.48 -27.43
C GLU A 983 26.15 -4.08 -28.71
N PRO A 984 26.63 -5.26 -29.16
CA PRO A 984 26.04 -5.97 -30.30
C PRO A 984 24.55 -6.32 -30.10
N GLU A 985 23.73 -6.21 -31.15
CA GLU A 985 22.28 -6.49 -31.09
C GLU A 985 21.93 -7.95 -30.74
N ASP A 986 22.83 -8.90 -31.03
CA ASP A 986 22.71 -10.31 -30.66
C ASP A 986 23.11 -10.60 -29.20
N GLN A 987 23.70 -9.62 -28.52
CA GLN A 987 24.04 -9.66 -27.09
C GLN A 987 23.19 -8.69 -26.25
N ASN A 988 22.38 -7.83 -26.89
CA ASN A 988 21.52 -6.87 -26.22
C ASN A 988 20.21 -6.71 -27.01
N PHE A 989 19.20 -7.49 -26.62
CA PHE A 989 17.89 -7.49 -27.27
C PHE A 989 17.09 -6.21 -27.00
N ILE A 990 17.34 -5.54 -25.86
CA ILE A 990 16.75 -4.23 -25.54
C ILE A 990 17.15 -3.20 -26.62
N ARG A 991 18.44 -3.13 -26.92
CA ARG A 991 19.00 -2.27 -27.97
C ARG A 991 18.48 -2.67 -29.35
N LYS A 992 18.53 -3.95 -29.71
CA LYS A 992 18.00 -4.50 -30.97
C LYS A 992 16.58 -4.00 -31.24
N HIS A 993 15.66 -4.20 -30.29
CA HIS A 993 14.27 -3.80 -30.46
C HIS A 993 14.09 -2.28 -30.45
N ALA A 994 14.82 -1.55 -29.59
CA ALA A 994 14.76 -0.09 -29.57
C ALA A 994 15.26 0.54 -30.89
N LEU A 995 16.30 -0.02 -31.51
CA LEU A 995 16.79 0.43 -32.83
C LEU A 995 15.76 0.15 -33.93
N ALA A 996 15.12 -1.02 -33.92
CA ALA A 996 14.06 -1.36 -34.87
C ALA A 996 12.85 -0.41 -34.78
N LEU A 997 12.46 -0.01 -33.57
CA LEU A 997 11.40 0.97 -33.33
C LEU A 997 11.82 2.39 -33.73
N LYS A 998 13.06 2.81 -33.41
CA LYS A 998 13.61 4.10 -33.85
C LYS A 998 13.66 4.23 -35.36
N ALA A 999 14.02 3.17 -36.07
CA ALA A 999 14.03 3.16 -37.54
C ALA A 999 12.63 3.39 -38.15
N GLN A 1000 11.56 3.10 -37.40
CA GLN A 1000 10.17 3.37 -37.79
C GLN A 1000 9.69 4.77 -37.37
N GLY A 1001 10.54 5.57 -36.71
CA GLY A 1001 10.17 6.90 -36.21
C GLY A 1001 9.37 6.88 -34.90
N VAL A 1002 9.34 5.76 -34.17
CA VAL A 1002 8.61 5.65 -32.90
C VAL A 1002 9.32 6.43 -31.80
N GLU A 1003 8.60 7.35 -31.16
CA GLU A 1003 9.09 8.12 -30.02
C GLU A 1003 9.24 7.23 -28.77
N ASN A 1004 10.21 7.57 -27.91
CA ASN A 1004 10.58 6.79 -26.72
C ASN A 1004 10.61 5.26 -26.95
N ALA A 1005 11.34 4.83 -27.97
CA ALA A 1005 11.50 3.41 -28.33
C ALA A 1005 12.04 2.51 -27.21
N SER A 1006 12.58 3.07 -26.11
CA SER A 1006 13.04 2.37 -24.92
C SER A 1006 11.96 2.15 -23.85
N ALA A 1007 10.72 2.62 -24.04
CA ALA A 1007 9.65 2.40 -23.07
C ALA A 1007 9.39 0.90 -22.88
N ARG A 1008 9.41 0.42 -21.62
CA ARG A 1008 9.21 -1.00 -21.25
C ARG A 1008 8.21 -1.23 -20.13
N LEU A 1009 7.77 -0.16 -19.47
CA LEU A 1009 6.88 -0.25 -18.30
C LEU A 1009 5.47 0.18 -18.71
N PHE A 1010 4.53 -0.75 -18.67
CA PHE A 1010 3.18 -0.59 -19.22
C PHE A 1010 2.11 -0.90 -18.18
N SER A 1011 1.05 -0.11 -18.14
CA SER A 1011 -0.06 -0.29 -17.19
C SER A 1011 -1.36 0.28 -17.76
N ASN A 1012 -2.41 0.25 -16.94
CA ASN A 1012 -3.65 0.98 -17.15
C ASN A 1012 -3.43 2.50 -17.19
N PRO A 1013 -4.32 3.29 -17.80
CA PRO A 1013 -4.37 4.76 -17.67
C PRO A 1013 -4.28 5.24 -16.22
N ALA A 1014 -3.70 6.43 -16.01
CA ALA A 1014 -3.55 6.98 -14.67
C ALA A 1014 -4.92 7.20 -14.00
N GLY A 1015 -5.07 6.69 -12.78
CA GLY A 1015 -6.33 6.71 -12.03
C GLY A 1015 -7.23 5.48 -12.23
N ASP A 1016 -6.88 4.61 -13.17
CA ASP A 1016 -7.62 3.38 -13.46
C ASP A 1016 -6.88 2.13 -12.94
N PHE A 1017 -7.65 1.06 -12.73
CA PHE A 1017 -7.20 -0.22 -12.20
C PHE A 1017 -7.89 -1.38 -12.94
N GLY A 1018 -7.30 -2.57 -12.88
CA GLY A 1018 -7.87 -3.79 -13.46
C GLY A 1018 -7.69 -3.90 -14.98
N SER A 1019 -7.82 -5.11 -15.51
CA SER A 1019 -7.62 -5.40 -16.94
C SER A 1019 -8.88 -5.25 -17.78
N MET A 1020 -10.06 -5.26 -17.14
CA MET A 1020 -11.38 -5.34 -17.76
C MET A 1020 -11.75 -6.71 -18.32
N VAL A 1021 -10.81 -7.65 -18.27
CA VAL A 1021 -11.06 -9.03 -18.67
C VAL A 1021 -11.82 -9.76 -17.59
N ASN A 1022 -11.51 -9.53 -16.31
CA ASN A 1022 -12.25 -10.10 -15.19
C ASN A 1022 -13.73 -9.72 -15.25
N GLU A 1023 -14.06 -8.45 -15.47
CA GLU A 1023 -15.45 -7.98 -15.61
C GLU A 1023 -16.14 -8.64 -16.80
N ARG A 1024 -15.47 -8.74 -17.97
CA ARG A 1024 -16.04 -9.42 -19.14
C ARG A 1024 -16.29 -10.91 -18.90
N VAL A 1025 -15.36 -11.59 -18.23
CA VAL A 1025 -15.50 -13.02 -17.90
C VAL A 1025 -16.64 -13.21 -16.92
N THR A 1026 -16.67 -12.43 -15.84
CA THR A 1026 -17.77 -12.44 -14.86
C THR A 1026 -19.09 -12.23 -15.58
N ASP A 1027 -19.27 -11.13 -16.33
CA ASP A 1027 -20.52 -10.82 -17.03
C ASP A 1027 -20.89 -11.80 -18.16
N GLY A 1028 -19.96 -12.66 -18.60
CA GLY A 1028 -20.15 -13.52 -19.78
C GLY A 1028 -20.18 -12.75 -21.10
N ASN A 1029 -19.84 -11.46 -21.09
CA ASN A 1029 -19.94 -10.53 -22.23
C ASN A 1029 -18.68 -10.56 -23.13
N TRP A 1030 -18.44 -11.71 -23.75
CA TRP A 1030 -17.34 -11.94 -24.69
C TRP A 1030 -17.66 -13.12 -25.60
N GLU A 1031 -17.09 -13.14 -26.80
CA GLU A 1031 -17.31 -14.19 -27.79
C GLU A 1031 -16.10 -15.11 -27.98
N SER A 1032 -14.88 -14.61 -27.75
CA SER A 1032 -13.64 -15.36 -27.95
C SER A 1032 -12.49 -14.89 -27.08
N GLY A 1033 -11.49 -15.75 -26.87
CA GLY A 1033 -10.25 -15.36 -26.19
C GLY A 1033 -9.49 -14.22 -26.88
N ASP A 1034 -9.65 -14.08 -28.20
CA ASP A 1034 -9.09 -12.99 -28.99
C ASP A 1034 -9.67 -11.62 -28.62
N GLU A 1035 -10.93 -11.58 -28.15
CA GLU A 1035 -11.57 -10.38 -27.64
C GLU A 1035 -11.04 -10.01 -26.25
N LEU A 1036 -10.78 -11.01 -25.40
CA LEU A 1036 -10.15 -10.80 -24.09
C LEU A 1036 -8.71 -10.28 -24.25
N ALA A 1037 -7.95 -10.84 -25.19
CA ALA A 1037 -6.62 -10.36 -25.56
C ALA A 1037 -6.63 -8.89 -26.01
N ASN A 1038 -7.58 -8.52 -26.89
CA ASN A 1038 -7.75 -7.14 -27.35
C ASN A 1038 -8.13 -6.20 -26.21
N THR A 1039 -9.02 -6.65 -25.31
CA THR A 1039 -9.45 -5.88 -24.13
C THR A 1039 -8.22 -5.56 -23.28
N TRP A 1040 -7.44 -6.59 -22.91
CA TRP A 1040 -6.22 -6.40 -22.12
C TRP A 1040 -5.21 -5.48 -22.82
N GLN A 1041 -4.94 -5.69 -24.11
CA GLN A 1041 -3.97 -4.90 -24.87
C GLN A 1041 -4.37 -3.42 -24.93
N SER A 1042 -5.64 -3.14 -25.22
CA SER A 1042 -6.15 -1.76 -25.27
C SER A 1042 -6.04 -1.06 -23.92
N ARG A 1043 -6.23 -1.82 -22.84
CA ARG A 1043 -6.19 -1.30 -21.47
C ARG A 1043 -4.77 -1.08 -20.96
N ASN A 1044 -3.79 -1.84 -21.46
CA ASN A 1044 -2.40 -1.82 -20.98
C ASN A 1044 -1.42 -1.11 -21.93
N VAL A 1045 -1.90 -0.38 -22.93
CA VAL A 1045 -1.05 0.30 -23.92
C VAL A 1045 -0.31 1.55 -23.40
N PHE A 1046 -0.49 1.88 -22.12
CA PHE A 1046 -0.02 3.14 -21.55
C PHE A 1046 1.32 2.95 -20.84
N SER A 1047 2.32 3.67 -21.32
CA SER A 1047 3.68 3.64 -20.80
C SER A 1047 3.89 4.56 -19.60
N TYR A 1048 4.83 4.18 -18.73
CA TYR A 1048 5.23 4.91 -17.53
C TYR A 1048 6.75 5.00 -17.39
N GLY A 1049 7.24 6.14 -16.92
CA GLY A 1049 8.67 6.44 -16.80
C GLY A 1049 8.90 7.90 -16.41
N ARG A 1050 10.12 8.40 -16.56
CA ARG A 1050 10.45 9.81 -16.26
C ARG A 1050 9.70 10.78 -17.20
N GLN A 1051 9.57 10.39 -18.47
CA GLN A 1051 8.92 11.21 -19.51
C GLN A 1051 7.48 10.77 -19.82
N ASP A 1052 7.10 9.55 -19.44
CA ASP A 1052 5.78 8.98 -19.71
C ASP A 1052 4.98 8.78 -18.43
N ARG A 1053 3.73 9.24 -18.45
CA ARG A 1053 2.83 9.16 -17.29
C ARG A 1053 1.44 8.73 -17.72
N GLY A 1054 1.38 7.57 -18.36
CA GLY A 1054 0.18 7.05 -19.00
C GLY A 1054 0.05 7.52 -20.45
N GLN A 1055 1.16 7.63 -21.18
CA GLN A 1055 1.15 7.92 -22.62
C GLN A 1055 0.94 6.63 -23.40
N ALA A 1056 -0.07 6.59 -24.28
CA ALA A 1056 -0.30 5.42 -25.13
C ALA A 1056 0.88 5.20 -26.10
N ARG A 1057 1.42 3.96 -26.15
CA ARG A 1057 2.51 3.53 -27.04
C ARG A 1057 2.20 2.19 -27.72
N PRO A 1058 1.21 2.14 -28.62
CA PRO A 1058 0.76 0.89 -29.25
C PRO A 1058 1.85 0.20 -30.06
N GLU A 1059 2.72 0.95 -30.75
CA GLU A 1059 3.80 0.41 -31.56
C GLU A 1059 4.84 -0.32 -30.70
N VAL A 1060 5.20 0.29 -29.56
CA VAL A 1060 6.16 -0.29 -28.61
C VAL A 1060 5.57 -1.52 -27.93
N LEU A 1061 4.32 -1.44 -27.42
CA LEU A 1061 3.67 -2.59 -26.81
C LEU A 1061 3.51 -3.74 -27.81
N THR A 1062 3.09 -3.45 -29.04
CA THR A 1062 2.94 -4.47 -30.10
C THR A 1062 4.27 -5.16 -30.42
N GLN A 1063 5.37 -4.40 -30.50
CA GLN A 1063 6.69 -4.98 -30.69
C GLN A 1063 7.07 -5.90 -29.53
N LEU A 1064 6.84 -5.50 -28.28
CA LEU A 1064 7.14 -6.32 -27.10
C LEU A 1064 6.28 -7.59 -27.04
N LEU A 1065 4.98 -7.50 -27.35
CA LEU A 1065 4.09 -8.65 -27.42
C LEU A 1065 4.55 -9.63 -28.50
N LYS A 1066 4.96 -9.11 -29.67
CA LYS A 1066 5.45 -9.92 -30.78
C LYS A 1066 6.73 -10.69 -30.42
N THR A 1067 7.65 -10.06 -29.69
CA THR A 1067 8.93 -10.68 -29.32
C THR A 1067 8.88 -11.46 -28.01
N SER A 1068 7.83 -11.32 -27.19
CA SER A 1068 7.67 -12.06 -25.94
C SER A 1068 7.68 -13.56 -26.17
N ASP A 1069 8.62 -14.25 -25.52
CA ASP A 1069 8.75 -15.70 -25.54
C ASP A 1069 8.23 -16.33 -24.24
N ARG A 1070 8.39 -15.61 -23.12
CA ARG A 1070 7.97 -16.04 -21.79
C ARG A 1070 7.33 -14.93 -20.98
N ILE A 1071 6.48 -15.34 -20.04
CA ILE A 1071 5.89 -14.47 -19.02
C ILE A 1071 6.24 -15.07 -17.66
N VAL A 1072 6.62 -14.24 -16.69
CA VAL A 1072 6.89 -14.65 -15.31
C VAL A 1072 6.10 -13.81 -14.32
N GLN A 1073 5.47 -14.49 -13.36
CA GLN A 1073 4.76 -13.87 -12.24
C GLN A 1073 5.02 -14.62 -10.94
N GLU A 1074 5.00 -13.92 -9.83
CA GLU A 1074 5.10 -14.48 -8.48
C GLU A 1074 3.69 -14.76 -7.93
N ILE A 1075 3.54 -15.85 -7.19
CA ILE A 1075 2.39 -16.11 -6.31
C ILE A 1075 2.88 -15.90 -4.89
N ASP A 1076 2.32 -14.91 -4.21
CA ASP A 1076 2.89 -14.37 -2.98
C ASP A 1076 2.38 -15.03 -1.69
N SER A 1077 1.23 -15.73 -1.73
CA SER A 1077 0.71 -16.49 -0.59
C SER A 1077 -0.14 -17.70 -1.03
N VAL A 1078 -0.43 -18.59 -0.07
CA VAL A 1078 -1.24 -19.80 -0.30
C VAL A 1078 -2.70 -19.44 -0.60
N GLU A 1079 -3.19 -18.38 0.03
CA GLU A 1079 -4.59 -17.95 -0.02
C GLU A 1079 -4.94 -17.21 -1.32
N TYR A 1080 -3.93 -16.68 -2.03
CA TYR A 1080 -4.10 -15.99 -3.31
C TYR A 1080 -3.37 -16.74 -4.43
N GLY A 1081 -3.82 -17.96 -4.73
CA GLY A 1081 -3.36 -18.75 -5.86
C GLY A 1081 -4.02 -18.37 -7.19
N LEU A 1082 -3.64 -19.10 -8.26
CA LEU A 1082 -4.12 -18.87 -9.63
C LEU A 1082 -5.64 -18.95 -9.77
N THR A 1083 -6.28 -19.73 -8.90
CA THR A 1083 -7.72 -20.01 -8.94
C THR A 1083 -8.50 -19.27 -7.84
N ASP A 1084 -7.80 -18.61 -6.91
CA ASP A 1084 -8.44 -17.90 -5.79
C ASP A 1084 -8.84 -16.47 -6.14
N ILE A 1085 -8.06 -15.81 -7.01
CA ILE A 1085 -8.30 -14.44 -7.44
C ILE A 1085 -8.34 -14.31 -8.96
N GLN A 1086 -9.17 -13.41 -9.45
CA GLN A 1086 -9.45 -13.23 -10.88
C GLN A 1086 -8.30 -12.54 -11.63
N GLU A 1087 -7.47 -11.80 -10.91
CA GLU A 1087 -6.47 -10.91 -11.47
C GLU A 1087 -5.42 -11.69 -12.27
N TYR A 1088 -5.12 -12.95 -11.90
CA TYR A 1088 -4.11 -13.77 -12.58
C TYR A 1088 -4.51 -14.14 -14.01
N TYR A 1089 -5.71 -14.70 -14.23
CA TYR A 1089 -6.17 -15.00 -15.58
C TYR A 1089 -6.41 -13.70 -16.36
N ALA A 1090 -6.97 -12.69 -15.69
CA ALA A 1090 -7.39 -11.45 -16.33
C ALA A 1090 -6.20 -10.62 -16.84
N ASN A 1091 -5.05 -10.69 -16.18
CA ASN A 1091 -3.83 -9.99 -16.60
C ASN A 1091 -2.84 -10.93 -17.27
N THR A 1092 -2.34 -11.97 -16.59
CA THR A 1092 -1.27 -12.82 -17.11
C THR A 1092 -1.77 -13.79 -18.17
N GLY A 1093 -2.94 -14.39 -17.96
CA GLY A 1093 -3.62 -15.18 -18.99
C GLY A 1093 -3.90 -14.34 -20.24
N SER A 1094 -4.49 -13.16 -20.07
CA SER A 1094 -4.81 -12.28 -21.21
C SER A 1094 -3.58 -11.70 -21.91
N LEU A 1095 -2.52 -11.38 -21.17
CA LEU A 1095 -1.22 -10.99 -21.72
C LEU A 1095 -0.64 -12.13 -22.56
N LYS A 1096 -0.69 -13.38 -22.06
CA LYS A 1096 -0.30 -14.57 -22.83
C LYS A 1096 -1.10 -14.63 -24.13
N LYS A 1097 -2.43 -14.54 -24.07
CA LYS A 1097 -3.28 -14.58 -25.28
C LYS A 1097 -2.97 -13.43 -26.25
N ALA A 1098 -2.72 -12.23 -25.74
CA ALA A 1098 -2.34 -11.07 -26.54
C ALA A 1098 -0.97 -11.25 -27.23
N ALA A 1099 0.02 -11.78 -26.51
CA ALA A 1099 1.33 -12.08 -27.07
C ALA A 1099 1.26 -13.21 -28.12
N GLU A 1100 0.48 -14.27 -27.87
CA GLU A 1100 0.27 -15.37 -28.83
C GLU A 1100 -0.42 -14.87 -30.10
N LYS A 1101 -1.46 -14.04 -29.95
CA LYS A 1101 -2.20 -13.44 -31.06
C LYS A 1101 -1.34 -12.53 -31.93
N VAL A 1102 -0.57 -11.64 -31.31
CA VAL A 1102 0.31 -10.68 -32.03
C VAL A 1102 1.54 -11.37 -32.61
N GLY A 1103 2.13 -12.32 -31.88
CA GLY A 1103 3.35 -13.02 -32.26
C GLY A 1103 3.13 -14.19 -33.23
N GLY A 1104 1.92 -14.76 -33.29
CA GLY A 1104 1.60 -15.95 -34.09
C GLY A 1104 2.35 -17.22 -33.61
N LYS A 1105 2.81 -17.23 -32.36
CA LYS A 1105 3.58 -18.31 -31.73
C LYS A 1105 3.06 -18.56 -30.32
N LYS A 1106 3.23 -19.78 -29.80
CA LYS A 1106 2.90 -20.08 -28.40
C LYS A 1106 3.84 -19.33 -27.44
N VAL A 1107 3.32 -18.89 -26.31
CA VAL A 1107 4.06 -18.18 -25.26
C VAL A 1107 3.94 -18.94 -23.96
N THR A 1108 5.06 -19.16 -23.27
CA THR A 1108 5.07 -19.89 -21.99
C THR A 1108 4.91 -18.93 -20.82
N ALA A 1109 3.85 -19.09 -20.03
CA ALA A 1109 3.71 -18.43 -18.74
C ALA A 1109 4.27 -19.33 -17.62
N SER A 1110 5.02 -18.75 -16.70
CA SER A 1110 5.59 -19.45 -15.55
C SER A 1110 5.34 -18.68 -14.25
N PHE A 1111 5.09 -19.42 -13.19
CA PHE A 1111 4.77 -18.89 -11.87
C PHE A 1111 5.75 -19.38 -10.82
N VAL A 1112 6.06 -18.53 -9.85
CA VAL A 1112 6.93 -18.87 -8.72
C VAL A 1112 6.18 -18.67 -7.41
N GLU A 1113 6.01 -19.77 -6.66
CA GLU A 1113 5.34 -19.79 -5.36
C GLU A 1113 6.27 -19.22 -4.28
N SER A 1114 6.20 -17.91 -4.12
CA SER A 1114 7.17 -17.09 -3.39
C SER A 1114 6.90 -17.05 -1.88
N PHE A 1115 5.82 -17.64 -1.40
CA PHE A 1115 5.62 -17.94 0.02
C PHE A 1115 6.47 -19.13 0.50
N SER A 1116 7.13 -19.85 -0.40
CA SER A 1116 8.00 -20.99 -0.09
C SER A 1116 9.49 -20.67 -0.31
N LYS A 1117 10.37 -21.57 0.16
CA LYS A 1117 11.80 -21.52 -0.15
C LYS A 1117 12.12 -21.90 -1.61
N ASP A 1118 11.17 -22.53 -2.33
CA ASP A 1118 11.34 -22.92 -3.72
C ASP A 1118 11.30 -21.68 -4.63
N THR A 1119 12.30 -21.58 -5.51
CA THR A 1119 12.44 -20.53 -6.52
C THR A 1119 12.22 -21.09 -7.94
N THR A 1120 11.76 -22.34 -8.05
CA THR A 1120 11.59 -23.01 -9.35
C THR A 1120 10.36 -22.47 -10.07
N PRO A 1121 10.51 -21.88 -11.27
CA PRO A 1121 9.37 -21.47 -12.06
C PRO A 1121 8.61 -22.70 -12.58
N ARG A 1122 7.31 -22.78 -12.27
CA ARG A 1122 6.40 -23.82 -12.74
C ARG A 1122 5.60 -23.30 -13.93
N LYS A 1123 5.39 -24.13 -14.95
CA LYS A 1123 4.56 -23.75 -16.11
C LYS A 1123 3.11 -23.61 -15.66
N LEU A 1124 2.39 -22.67 -16.28
CA LEU A 1124 1.01 -22.37 -15.95
C LEU A 1124 0.11 -23.62 -15.94
N ASP A 1125 0.08 -24.38 -17.03
CA ASP A 1125 -0.84 -25.52 -17.17
C ASP A 1125 -0.57 -26.59 -16.10
N ASP A 1126 0.70 -26.86 -15.80
CA ASP A 1126 1.10 -27.82 -14.77
C ASP A 1126 0.69 -27.34 -13.37
N LEU A 1127 0.83 -26.04 -13.11
CA LEU A 1127 0.42 -25.44 -11.84
C LEU A 1127 -1.11 -25.36 -11.70
N LEU A 1128 -1.85 -25.10 -12.79
CA LEU A 1128 -3.31 -25.11 -12.79
C LEU A 1128 -3.85 -26.50 -12.44
N ARG A 1129 -3.36 -27.56 -13.09
CA ARG A 1129 -3.78 -28.93 -12.73
C ARG A 1129 -3.50 -29.23 -11.26
N MET A 1130 -2.32 -28.83 -10.76
CA MET A 1130 -1.95 -29.00 -9.36
C MET A 1130 -2.89 -28.23 -8.42
N GLU A 1131 -3.21 -26.98 -8.74
CA GLU A 1131 -4.18 -26.16 -7.98
C GLU A 1131 -5.57 -26.82 -7.97
N TYR A 1132 -6.09 -27.25 -9.12
CA TYR A 1132 -7.41 -27.89 -9.17
C TYR A 1132 -7.45 -29.19 -8.36
N ARG A 1133 -6.41 -30.04 -8.44
CA ARG A 1133 -6.33 -31.26 -7.61
C ARG A 1133 -6.30 -30.96 -6.12
N THR A 1134 -5.66 -29.87 -5.72
CA THR A 1134 -5.40 -29.60 -4.30
C THR A 1134 -6.42 -28.68 -3.63
N LYS A 1135 -7.20 -27.93 -4.42
CA LYS A 1135 -8.28 -27.03 -3.98
C LYS A 1135 -9.63 -27.49 -4.55
N LEU A 1136 -10.05 -26.95 -5.69
CA LEU A 1136 -11.41 -27.11 -6.22
C LEU A 1136 -11.90 -28.56 -6.27
N LEU A 1137 -11.06 -29.53 -6.64
CA LEU A 1137 -11.47 -30.93 -6.77
C LEU A 1137 -11.15 -31.77 -5.53
N ASN A 1138 -10.55 -31.16 -4.52
CA ASN A 1138 -10.20 -31.82 -3.28
C ASN A 1138 -11.42 -31.89 -2.35
N PRO A 1139 -11.87 -33.08 -1.94
CA PRO A 1139 -13.00 -33.22 -1.02
C PRO A 1139 -12.81 -32.48 0.31
N LYS A 1140 -11.58 -32.41 0.84
CA LYS A 1140 -11.30 -31.70 2.10
C LYS A 1140 -11.54 -30.20 1.97
N TRP A 1141 -11.09 -29.61 0.85
CA TRP A 1141 -11.32 -28.19 0.59
C TRP A 1141 -12.81 -27.92 0.33
N ALA A 1142 -13.46 -28.77 -0.47
CA ALA A 1142 -14.89 -28.66 -0.77
C ALA A 1142 -15.74 -28.67 0.52
N GLU A 1143 -15.46 -29.62 1.41
CA GLU A 1143 -16.13 -29.74 2.71
C GLU A 1143 -15.84 -28.52 3.63
N ALA A 1144 -14.57 -28.11 3.73
CA ALA A 1144 -14.17 -26.97 4.54
C ALA A 1144 -14.86 -25.67 4.09
N MET A 1145 -15.00 -25.46 2.77
CA MET A 1145 -15.64 -24.27 2.21
C MET A 1145 -17.16 -24.31 2.34
N VAL A 1146 -17.82 -25.40 1.98
CA VAL A 1146 -19.30 -25.46 2.07
C VAL A 1146 -19.81 -25.32 3.51
N ASN A 1147 -18.96 -25.61 4.51
CA ASN A 1147 -19.24 -25.39 5.93
C ASN A 1147 -19.15 -23.92 6.38
N GLN A 1148 -18.76 -23.00 5.49
CA GLN A 1148 -18.66 -21.56 5.77
C GLN A 1148 -19.93 -20.77 5.47
N GLY A 1149 -21.00 -21.42 5.00
CA GLY A 1149 -22.27 -20.77 4.68
C GLY A 1149 -22.22 -20.00 3.37
N SER A 1150 -22.87 -18.84 3.31
CA SER A 1150 -23.06 -18.06 2.08
C SER A 1150 -21.74 -17.63 1.43
N GLY A 1151 -20.76 -17.24 2.26
CA GLY A 1151 -19.40 -16.90 1.83
C GLY A 1151 -18.67 -18.10 1.24
N GLY A 1152 -18.81 -19.29 1.81
CA GLY A 1152 -18.20 -20.51 1.28
C GLY A 1152 -18.75 -20.91 -0.09
N ALA A 1153 -20.07 -20.83 -0.26
CA ALA A 1153 -20.72 -21.06 -1.55
C ALA A 1153 -20.28 -20.04 -2.61
N PHE A 1154 -20.12 -18.77 -2.21
CA PHE A 1154 -19.56 -17.73 -3.08
C PHE A 1154 -18.11 -18.06 -3.49
N GLU A 1155 -17.24 -18.45 -2.56
CA GLU A 1155 -15.85 -18.83 -2.87
C GLU A 1155 -15.80 -19.96 -3.93
N VAL A 1156 -16.61 -21.01 -3.77
CA VAL A 1156 -16.72 -22.11 -4.77
C VAL A 1156 -17.15 -21.58 -6.13
N SER A 1157 -18.16 -20.70 -6.16
CA SER A 1157 -18.65 -20.05 -7.38
C SER A 1157 -17.57 -19.23 -8.09
N GLN A 1158 -16.72 -18.54 -7.33
CA GLN A 1158 -15.59 -17.79 -7.89
C GLN A 1158 -14.53 -18.71 -8.49
N ARG A 1159 -14.28 -19.91 -7.94
CA ARG A 1159 -13.32 -20.88 -8.53
C ARG A 1159 -13.85 -21.44 -9.86
N MET A 1160 -15.17 -21.63 -9.97
CA MET A 1160 -15.80 -21.99 -11.23
C MET A 1160 -15.64 -20.87 -12.27
N THR A 1161 -15.81 -19.62 -11.85
CA THR A 1161 -15.60 -18.44 -12.73
C THR A 1161 -14.13 -18.33 -13.17
N ALA A 1162 -13.18 -18.56 -12.27
CA ALA A 1162 -11.75 -18.59 -12.60
C ALA A 1162 -11.42 -19.71 -13.60
N LEU A 1163 -12.06 -20.88 -13.50
CA LEU A 1163 -11.92 -21.96 -14.49
C LEU A 1163 -12.37 -21.53 -15.90
N ILE A 1164 -13.43 -20.71 -16.01
CA ILE A 1164 -13.82 -20.11 -17.30
C ILE A 1164 -12.83 -19.05 -17.76
N GLY A 1165 -12.33 -18.22 -16.84
CA GLY A 1165 -11.31 -17.22 -17.12
C GLY A 1165 -10.02 -17.82 -17.70
N TRP A 1166 -9.52 -18.90 -17.11
CA TRP A 1166 -8.36 -19.64 -17.62
C TRP A 1166 -8.67 -20.36 -18.94
N GLY A 1167 -9.86 -20.92 -19.11
CA GLY A 1167 -10.34 -21.46 -20.40
C GLY A 1167 -10.29 -20.41 -21.51
N GLY A 1168 -10.85 -19.22 -21.26
CA GLY A 1168 -10.91 -18.13 -22.25
C GLY A 1168 -9.58 -17.44 -22.55
N THR A 1169 -8.68 -17.36 -21.58
CA THR A 1169 -7.41 -16.63 -21.74
C THR A 1169 -6.24 -17.53 -22.09
N THR A 1170 -6.31 -18.83 -21.83
CA THR A 1170 -5.18 -19.75 -22.02
C THR A 1170 -5.50 -21.04 -22.75
N ASP A 1171 -6.76 -21.22 -23.17
CA ASP A 1171 -7.26 -22.43 -23.82
C ASP A 1171 -7.06 -23.67 -22.92
N PHE A 1172 -7.31 -23.53 -21.61
CA PHE A 1172 -7.28 -24.65 -20.67
C PHE A 1172 -8.54 -25.53 -20.89
N THR A 1173 -8.37 -26.72 -21.46
CA THR A 1173 -9.47 -27.61 -21.90
C THR A 1173 -9.33 -29.03 -21.37
N ASP A 1174 -8.78 -29.19 -20.16
CA ASP A 1174 -8.64 -30.50 -19.53
C ASP A 1174 -10.00 -30.99 -18.99
N ASP A 1175 -10.73 -31.79 -19.78
CA ASP A 1175 -12.12 -32.22 -19.51
C ASP A 1175 -12.31 -32.81 -18.09
N TRP A 1176 -11.33 -33.55 -17.58
CA TRP A 1176 -11.41 -34.20 -16.26
C TRP A 1176 -11.59 -33.19 -15.11
N VAL A 1177 -11.10 -31.94 -15.27
CA VAL A 1177 -11.28 -30.88 -14.27
C VAL A 1177 -12.73 -30.45 -14.23
N TYR A 1178 -13.31 -30.16 -15.40
CA TYR A 1178 -14.70 -29.75 -15.53
C TYR A 1178 -15.67 -30.86 -15.11
N ASP A 1179 -15.38 -32.11 -15.51
CA ASP A 1179 -16.21 -33.25 -15.15
C ASP A 1179 -16.28 -33.45 -13.64
N GLN A 1180 -15.14 -33.46 -12.96
CA GLN A 1180 -15.10 -33.65 -11.51
C GLN A 1180 -15.67 -32.44 -10.75
N ALA A 1181 -15.50 -31.23 -11.27
CA ALA A 1181 -16.12 -30.03 -10.71
C ALA A 1181 -17.66 -30.11 -10.80
N ALA A 1182 -18.20 -30.52 -11.95
CA ALA A 1182 -19.63 -30.75 -12.13
C ALA A 1182 -20.16 -31.85 -11.22
N ASP A 1183 -19.46 -32.99 -11.16
CA ASP A 1183 -19.85 -34.12 -10.34
C ASP A 1183 -19.86 -33.76 -8.85
N THR A 1184 -18.90 -32.95 -8.39
CA THR A 1184 -18.76 -32.60 -6.97
C THR A 1184 -19.75 -31.53 -6.52
N TYR A 1185 -19.92 -30.45 -7.28
CA TYR A 1185 -20.63 -29.26 -6.78
C TYR A 1185 -22.07 -29.12 -7.28
N ALA A 1186 -22.42 -29.74 -8.42
CA ALA A 1186 -23.75 -29.61 -9.00
C ALA A 1186 -24.51 -30.94 -9.01
N LEU A 1187 -23.84 -32.06 -9.30
CA LEU A 1187 -24.52 -33.35 -9.53
C LEU A 1187 -24.52 -34.28 -8.33
N ASP A 1188 -23.69 -34.01 -7.31
CA ASP A 1188 -23.86 -34.58 -5.97
C ASP A 1188 -25.08 -33.90 -5.31
N PRO A 1189 -26.18 -34.63 -5.06
CA PRO A 1189 -27.41 -34.03 -4.55
C PRO A 1189 -27.25 -33.37 -3.18
N GLU A 1190 -26.38 -33.90 -2.31
CA GLU A 1190 -26.17 -33.35 -0.97
C GLU A 1190 -25.38 -32.04 -1.03
N MET A 1191 -24.30 -32.02 -1.83
CA MET A 1191 -23.51 -30.81 -2.04
C MET A 1191 -24.32 -29.70 -2.72
N ALA A 1192 -25.07 -30.06 -3.77
CA ALA A 1192 -25.90 -29.13 -4.53
C ALA A 1192 -26.96 -28.48 -3.65
N GLU A 1193 -27.69 -29.27 -2.86
CA GLU A 1193 -28.70 -28.74 -1.93
C GLU A 1193 -28.08 -27.80 -0.89
N LYS A 1194 -26.91 -28.17 -0.35
CA LYS A 1194 -26.22 -27.38 0.66
C LYS A 1194 -25.75 -26.02 0.11
N LEU A 1195 -25.17 -26.00 -1.09
CA LEU A 1195 -24.73 -24.77 -1.76
C LEU A 1195 -25.91 -23.89 -2.15
N ARG A 1196 -26.96 -24.47 -2.76
CA ARG A 1196 -28.17 -23.76 -3.19
C ARG A 1196 -28.87 -23.10 -2.00
N LYS A 1197 -29.04 -23.83 -0.89
CA LYS A 1197 -29.63 -23.29 0.33
C LYS A 1197 -28.77 -22.20 0.98
N ALA A 1198 -27.45 -22.33 0.95
CA ALA A 1198 -26.55 -21.36 1.54
C ALA A 1198 -26.49 -20.06 0.72
N ASN A 1199 -26.48 -20.16 -0.60
CA ASN A 1199 -26.41 -19.02 -1.51
C ASN A 1199 -26.93 -19.40 -2.92
N PRO A 1200 -28.21 -19.17 -3.22
CA PRO A 1200 -28.82 -19.61 -4.48
C PRO A 1200 -28.24 -18.90 -5.70
N GLU A 1201 -27.87 -17.62 -5.61
CA GLU A 1201 -27.20 -16.92 -6.72
C GLU A 1201 -25.82 -17.51 -7.03
N ALA A 1202 -25.02 -17.81 -6.00
CA ALA A 1202 -23.71 -18.41 -6.17
C ALA A 1202 -23.85 -19.81 -6.81
N PHE A 1203 -24.86 -20.59 -6.41
CA PHE A 1203 -25.15 -21.90 -6.99
C PHE A 1203 -25.63 -21.81 -8.45
N ARG A 1204 -26.53 -20.88 -8.78
CA ARG A 1204 -26.92 -20.59 -10.16
C ARG A 1204 -25.70 -20.29 -11.03
N ASN A 1205 -24.77 -19.48 -10.52
CA ASN A 1205 -23.54 -19.20 -11.25
C ASN A 1205 -22.64 -20.45 -11.40
N ILE A 1206 -22.51 -21.31 -10.39
CA ILE A 1206 -21.76 -22.58 -10.50
C ILE A 1206 -22.27 -23.39 -11.70
N VAL A 1207 -23.58 -23.61 -11.79
CA VAL A 1207 -24.20 -24.38 -12.87
C VAL A 1207 -24.10 -23.63 -14.20
N GLY A 1208 -24.34 -22.32 -14.19
CA GLY A 1208 -24.24 -21.46 -15.36
C GLY A 1208 -22.84 -21.47 -16.00
N ARG A 1209 -21.78 -21.43 -15.19
CA ARG A 1209 -20.39 -21.51 -15.68
C ARG A 1209 -20.07 -22.86 -16.31
N MET A 1210 -20.63 -23.96 -15.79
CA MET A 1210 -20.45 -25.28 -16.42
C MET A 1210 -21.12 -25.35 -17.80
N LEU A 1211 -22.35 -24.83 -17.91
CA LEU A 1211 -23.05 -24.74 -19.19
C LEU A 1211 -22.31 -23.82 -20.17
N GLU A 1212 -21.76 -22.70 -19.68
CA GLU A 1212 -20.93 -21.80 -20.47
C GLU A 1212 -19.63 -22.48 -20.96
N ALA A 1213 -18.95 -23.25 -20.11
CA ALA A 1213 -17.75 -23.99 -20.48
C ALA A 1213 -18.01 -24.90 -21.69
N HIS A 1214 -19.14 -25.61 -21.66
CA HIS A 1214 -19.56 -26.44 -22.79
C HIS A 1214 -19.92 -25.61 -24.02
N GLY A 1215 -20.75 -24.57 -23.86
CA GLY A 1215 -21.18 -23.69 -24.95
C GLY A 1215 -20.03 -22.97 -25.67
N ARG A 1216 -18.92 -22.73 -24.97
CA ARG A 1216 -17.70 -22.12 -25.53
C ARG A 1216 -16.67 -23.14 -26.02
N GLY A 1217 -16.92 -24.44 -25.86
CA GLY A 1217 -16.05 -25.51 -26.31
C GLY A 1217 -14.84 -25.78 -25.41
N PHE A 1218 -14.82 -25.26 -24.18
CA PHE A 1218 -13.77 -25.57 -23.19
C PHE A 1218 -13.94 -26.95 -22.56
N TRP A 1219 -15.19 -27.43 -22.53
CA TRP A 1219 -15.55 -28.70 -21.91
C TRP A 1219 -16.46 -29.54 -22.80
N GLN A 1220 -16.09 -30.80 -23.03
CA GLN A 1220 -16.88 -31.77 -23.77
C GLN A 1220 -17.66 -32.70 -22.82
N ALA A 1221 -18.76 -32.19 -22.27
CA ALA A 1221 -19.68 -32.96 -21.43
C ALA A 1221 -20.54 -33.95 -22.24
N ASN A 1222 -20.95 -35.05 -21.61
CA ASN A 1222 -21.99 -35.91 -22.16
C ASN A 1222 -23.39 -35.27 -22.03
N GLU A 1223 -24.32 -35.65 -22.91
CA GLU A 1223 -25.67 -35.04 -22.96
C GLU A 1223 -26.49 -35.26 -21.67
N ASP A 1224 -26.36 -36.42 -21.03
CA ASP A 1224 -27.08 -36.70 -19.77
C ASP A 1224 -26.66 -35.74 -18.65
N LYS A 1225 -25.36 -35.42 -18.58
CA LYS A 1225 -24.81 -34.46 -17.63
C LYS A 1225 -25.30 -33.05 -17.94
N LEU A 1226 -25.27 -32.65 -19.21
CA LEU A 1226 -25.76 -31.33 -19.64
C LEU A 1226 -27.24 -31.15 -19.33
N GLN A 1227 -28.07 -32.17 -19.56
CA GLN A 1227 -29.49 -32.11 -19.28
C GLN A 1227 -29.77 -31.89 -17.79
N LYS A 1228 -29.06 -32.60 -16.90
CA LYS A 1228 -29.17 -32.39 -15.45
C LYS A 1228 -28.73 -31.00 -15.02
N LEU A 1229 -27.66 -30.46 -15.62
CA LEU A 1229 -27.22 -29.10 -15.34
C LEU A 1229 -28.25 -28.06 -15.78
N ARG A 1230 -28.91 -28.25 -16.94
CA ARG A 1230 -30.00 -27.38 -17.40
C ARG A 1230 -31.18 -27.40 -16.41
N GLU A 1231 -31.59 -28.59 -15.97
CA GLU A 1231 -32.67 -28.76 -14.98
C GLU A 1231 -32.35 -28.08 -13.64
N LEU A 1232 -31.12 -28.22 -13.15
CA LEU A 1232 -30.67 -27.54 -11.92
C LEU A 1232 -30.60 -26.02 -12.07
N TYR A 1233 -30.20 -25.54 -13.25
CA TYR A 1233 -30.20 -24.12 -13.55
C TYR A 1233 -31.62 -23.56 -13.54
N GLU A 1234 -32.55 -24.19 -14.27
CA GLU A 1234 -33.97 -23.82 -14.33
C GLU A 1234 -34.61 -23.81 -12.94
N LEU A 1235 -34.40 -24.87 -12.14
CA LEU A 1235 -34.92 -24.96 -10.77
C LEU A 1235 -34.44 -23.81 -9.88
N THR A 1236 -33.16 -23.46 -9.96
CA THR A 1236 -32.57 -22.39 -9.15
C THR A 1236 -33.02 -21.00 -9.64
N ASP A 1237 -33.19 -20.85 -10.96
CA ASP A 1237 -33.69 -19.62 -11.58
C ASP A 1237 -35.15 -19.34 -11.19
N GLU A 1238 -36.02 -20.36 -11.24
CA GLU A 1238 -37.41 -20.28 -10.80
C GLU A 1238 -37.55 -19.87 -9.33
N GLU A 1239 -36.67 -20.39 -8.46
CA GLU A 1239 -36.61 -20.03 -7.04
C GLU A 1239 -36.21 -18.56 -6.84
N LEU A 1240 -35.22 -18.07 -7.58
CA LEU A 1240 -34.74 -16.69 -7.50
C LEU A 1240 -35.74 -15.68 -8.07
N GLU A 1241 -36.43 -16.02 -9.16
CA GLU A 1241 -37.44 -15.18 -9.81
C GLU A 1241 -38.82 -15.25 -9.09
N GLY A 1242 -38.96 -16.10 -8.07
CA GLY A 1242 -40.17 -16.21 -7.25
C GLY A 1242 -41.37 -16.85 -7.96
N VAL A 1243 -41.12 -17.63 -9.02
CA VAL A 1243 -42.15 -18.38 -9.75
C VAL A 1243 -42.51 -19.61 -8.92
N THR A 1244 -43.56 -19.52 -8.10
CA THR A 1244 -44.07 -20.69 -7.37
C THR A 1244 -44.78 -21.62 -8.36
N VAL A 1245 -44.27 -22.84 -8.53
CA VAL A 1245 -44.95 -23.95 -9.23
C VAL A 1245 -46.02 -24.57 -8.33
#